data_AF-A0A3A4PF14-F1
#
_entry.id   AF-A0A3A4PF14-F1
#
_cell.length_a   1.000
_cell.length_b   1.000
_cell.length_c   1.000
_cell.angle_alpha   90.00
_cell.angle_beta   90.00
_cell.angle_gamma   90.00
#
_symmetry.space_group_name_H-M   'P 1'
#
loop_
_entity.id
_entity.type
_entity.pdbx_description
1 polymer ?
#
loop_
_entity_poly.entity_id
_entity_poly.type
_entity_poly.pdbx_seq_one_letter_code
_entity_poly.pdbx_strand_id
1 'polypeptide(L)'
;MRRFGVFLCFVLLTVFNGYALEPVGIFEDHVDIGNPSIPGIAELVGGIYKVDGVGRTIDDFADQCHFAYKRMSGSFAIEANPWPLDNVGRGGLMIRQDLDPDSVHISFLMTSAAASDSNSDLGSVFPTFRTLKGGGTKRDGDPTPVPGGFDANHTGPIRFERIGNSVHFYTKNTAGAWVYIQTEVAPLIDPIYVGLGATAESANNFGVFEFTDVVIEEFPLTVDRSLASENFEPGMSINPVTLTASARQDQTVNAVVNEIAPVGAVISNIQASAGQAVDNGDGTITWTLNNFSGNATLTYNVKLGRALSACWRGTFSDGIHRNSYIGGVAVLPINPTFLPPENPIPIDLLFPTVIQAEQANPLDPVNWGLMMDPRRDSGIVVVSMGTGAGQMLEYAIDIPVAGTYYFFWATRGEDGNSDSFHTNIDVPPAGNDTTRSNMGSSKAYDIRWVRDSSPGRNPRPFDLPAGVSYFIVGNREDSASIDWIAVTNNPNLAIANFNPNVSAQLSRTIDVQILRPGSLKTSVTITAAIRTGITDNSIITETPPTGFAVTNLRASDGSPTLNADGSISLNVTGVTGKQITLQYDVAAPAGSAGSYPFSGNLVLDSDTPLAAAGANAVYVLGASQTPLGKTMYVFRNIAANTFPDQVILAYLESVMGLHVVQFDDTNAAGYEMPADLSGCDATYVSESVGSGNFANRLYHETTEKPIVIGEILAADDILYQPNVGTGGADGIALDIVDNQHPITQGFPLGVVQVWPNSLQMGYLDNPPAGVHVLATEPGNPNRALLWVVEKGATVNGQLVPGMRIGAWIQLNGFSALNADGLRLMNQVFSYALGVAPVAVDEFMLY
;
A
#
# COMPACT_ATOMS: atom_id res chain seq x y z
N MET A 1 29.63 4.21 78.24
CA MET A 1 28.51 3.60 79.01
C MET A 1 27.26 3.71 78.15
N ARG A 2 26.67 2.55 77.82
CA ARG A 2 25.49 2.40 76.97
C ARG A 2 24.23 2.74 77.76
N ARG A 3 23.26 3.43 77.14
CA ARG A 3 21.85 3.36 77.51
C ARG A 3 21.06 3.03 76.25
N PHE A 4 20.52 1.81 76.23
CA PHE A 4 19.62 1.28 75.22
C PHE A 4 18.23 1.91 75.40
N GLY A 5 17.70 2.52 74.35
CA GLY A 5 16.27 2.82 74.22
C GLY A 5 15.65 1.78 73.29
N VAL A 6 14.75 0.96 73.84
CA VAL A 6 13.97 -0.04 73.12
C VAL A 6 12.85 0.69 72.36
N PHE A 7 12.88 0.65 71.03
CA PHE A 7 11.74 1.01 70.19
C PHE A 7 10.98 -0.28 69.89
N LEU A 8 9.77 -0.39 70.43
CA LEU A 8 8.86 -1.51 70.22
C LEU A 8 8.16 -1.32 68.87
N CYS A 9 8.64 -2.00 67.82
CA CYS A 9 7.94 -2.09 66.54
C CYS A 9 6.69 -2.96 66.72
N PHE A 10 5.51 -2.35 66.63
CA PHE A 10 4.27 -3.08 66.34
C PHE A 10 4.34 -3.57 64.90
N VAL A 11 4.59 -4.86 64.71
CA VAL A 11 4.36 -5.54 63.43
C VAL A 11 2.85 -5.76 63.32
N LEU A 12 2.20 -4.97 62.48
CA LEU A 12 0.83 -5.23 62.04
C LEU A 12 0.90 -6.43 61.08
N LEU A 13 0.63 -7.64 61.59
CA LEU A 13 0.37 -8.81 60.75
C LEU A 13 -0.97 -8.58 60.04
N THR A 14 -0.92 -8.08 58.81
CA THR A 14 -2.02 -8.20 57.87
C THR A 14 -2.17 -9.68 57.53
N VAL A 15 -3.23 -10.29 58.06
CA VAL A 15 -3.70 -11.61 57.63
C VAL A 15 -4.18 -11.44 56.19
N PHE A 16 -3.39 -11.89 55.21
CA PHE A 16 -3.93 -12.16 53.88
C PHE A 16 -4.95 -13.29 54.06
N ASN A 17 -6.24 -12.97 54.00
CA ASN A 17 -7.24 -13.98 53.71
C ASN A 17 -6.89 -14.51 52.31
N GLY A 18 -6.40 -15.74 52.24
CA GLY A 18 -6.43 -16.47 50.98
C GLY A 18 -7.89 -16.59 50.58
N TYR A 19 -8.31 -15.86 49.56
CA TYR A 19 -9.60 -16.11 48.91
C TYR A 19 -9.55 -17.56 48.41
N ALA A 20 -10.46 -18.39 48.91
CA ALA A 20 -10.67 -19.71 48.33
C ALA A 20 -11.28 -19.48 46.94
N LEU A 21 -10.81 -20.23 45.93
CA LEU A 21 -11.47 -20.24 44.62
C LEU A 21 -12.96 -20.55 44.83
N GLU A 22 -13.84 -19.83 44.13
CA GLU A 22 -15.28 -20.09 44.10
C GLU A 22 -15.67 -20.60 42.70
N PRO A 23 -15.55 -21.92 42.42
CA PRO A 23 -15.83 -22.44 41.09
C PRO A 23 -17.29 -22.20 40.69
N VAL A 24 -17.49 -21.71 39.47
CA VAL A 24 -18.81 -21.51 38.87
C VAL A 24 -18.88 -22.35 37.60
N GLY A 25 -19.49 -23.52 37.69
CA GLY A 25 -19.65 -24.42 36.54
C GLY A 25 -18.31 -24.92 35.97
N ILE A 26 -18.00 -24.54 34.72
CA ILE A 26 -16.73 -24.87 34.06
C ILE A 26 -15.60 -23.89 34.41
N PHE A 27 -15.91 -22.79 35.09
CA PHE A 27 -14.95 -21.76 35.48
C PHE A 27 -14.37 -22.04 36.87
N GLU A 28 -13.08 -21.79 37.01
CA GLU A 28 -12.29 -22.09 38.21
C GLU A 28 -12.58 -21.10 39.33
N ASP A 29 -12.91 -19.85 38.98
CA ASP A 29 -13.16 -18.76 39.91
C ASP A 29 -13.90 -17.61 39.21
N HIS A 30 -14.25 -16.57 39.98
CA HIS A 30 -14.74 -15.30 39.45
C HIS A 30 -14.23 -14.11 40.29
N VAL A 31 -14.05 -12.95 39.65
CA VAL A 31 -13.48 -11.77 40.32
C VAL A 31 -13.97 -10.46 39.72
N ASP A 32 -14.03 -9.43 40.55
CA ASP A 32 -14.13 -8.05 40.10
C ASP A 32 -12.78 -7.52 39.58
N ILE A 33 -12.76 -7.05 38.34
CA ILE A 33 -11.62 -6.37 37.72
C ILE A 33 -11.71 -4.86 38.00
N GLY A 34 -10.59 -4.25 38.39
CA GLY A 34 -10.46 -2.79 38.51
C GLY A 34 -11.20 -2.14 39.69
N ASN A 35 -11.56 -2.91 40.71
CA ASN A 35 -12.17 -2.45 41.96
C ASN A 35 -13.46 -1.60 41.73
N PRO A 36 -14.52 -2.18 41.14
CA PRO A 36 -15.82 -1.52 41.03
C PRO A 36 -16.38 -1.16 42.41
N SER A 37 -17.23 -0.12 42.47
CA SER A 37 -17.78 0.34 43.75
C SER A 37 -18.85 -0.60 44.33
N ILE A 38 -19.46 -1.41 43.47
CA ILE A 38 -20.41 -2.46 43.79
C ILE A 38 -19.70 -3.79 43.53
N PRO A 39 -19.60 -4.69 44.53
CA PRO A 39 -19.04 -6.01 44.30
C PRO A 39 -19.98 -6.86 43.44
N GLY A 40 -19.45 -7.52 42.41
CA GLY A 40 -20.20 -8.43 41.56
C GLY A 40 -20.09 -9.88 42.01
N ILE A 41 -21.02 -10.73 41.56
CA ILE A 41 -20.93 -12.19 41.68
C ILE A 41 -21.22 -12.90 40.35
N ALA A 42 -20.84 -14.17 40.28
CA ALA A 42 -21.24 -15.09 39.23
C ALA A 42 -21.84 -16.36 39.84
N GLU A 43 -22.95 -16.86 39.27
CA GLU A 43 -23.58 -18.10 39.72
C GLU A 43 -24.04 -18.97 38.53
N LEU A 44 -24.10 -20.28 38.74
CA LEU A 44 -24.64 -21.22 37.77
C LEU A 44 -25.90 -21.88 38.37
N VAL A 45 -27.06 -21.59 37.79
CA VAL A 45 -28.35 -22.13 38.25
C VAL A 45 -29.10 -22.72 37.07
N GLY A 46 -29.44 -24.03 37.15
CA GLY A 46 -30.21 -24.70 36.10
C GLY A 46 -29.53 -24.75 34.73
N GLY A 47 -28.19 -24.69 34.68
CA GLY A 47 -27.41 -24.68 33.44
C GLY A 47 -27.25 -23.29 32.80
N ILE A 48 -27.74 -22.24 33.45
CA ILE A 48 -27.63 -20.85 33.00
C ILE A 48 -26.65 -20.13 33.93
N TYR A 49 -25.62 -19.51 33.36
CA TYR A 49 -24.74 -18.62 34.12
C TYR A 49 -25.39 -17.26 34.27
N LYS A 50 -25.33 -16.70 35.47
CA LYS A 50 -25.65 -15.30 35.75
C LYS A 50 -24.38 -14.61 36.19
N VAL A 51 -24.03 -13.51 35.52
CA VAL A 51 -22.86 -12.70 35.84
C VAL A 51 -23.34 -11.27 36.04
N ASP A 52 -23.01 -10.70 37.19
CA ASP A 52 -23.33 -9.32 37.48
C ASP A 52 -22.47 -8.38 36.64
N GLY A 53 -23.12 -7.49 35.90
CA GLY A 53 -22.48 -6.30 35.34
C GLY A 53 -22.25 -5.27 36.44
N VAL A 54 -20.99 -4.96 36.71
CA VAL A 54 -20.55 -3.91 37.64
C VAL A 54 -19.42 -3.09 37.02
N GLY A 55 -19.18 -1.88 37.53
CA GLY A 55 -18.04 -1.07 37.11
C GLY A 55 -18.27 -0.22 35.85
N ARG A 56 -17.27 0.62 35.55
CA ARG A 56 -17.36 1.68 34.54
C ARG A 56 -17.48 1.20 33.10
N THR A 57 -16.64 0.30 32.63
CA THR A 57 -16.66 -0.34 31.30
C THR A 57 -15.30 -1.04 31.09
N ILE A 58 -15.11 -1.68 29.94
CA ILE A 58 -13.84 -2.27 29.47
C ILE A 58 -13.38 -1.40 28.31
N ASP A 59 -12.58 -0.38 28.61
CA ASP A 59 -12.23 0.68 27.67
C ASP A 59 -10.98 1.44 28.15
N ASP A 60 -10.58 2.46 27.39
CA ASP A 60 -9.54 3.42 27.74
C ASP A 60 -8.22 2.70 28.12
N PHE A 61 -7.64 3.01 29.29
CA PHE A 61 -6.41 2.38 29.79
C PHE A 61 -6.64 1.37 30.93
N ALA A 62 -7.87 1.23 31.42
CA ALA A 62 -8.17 0.37 32.57
C ALA A 62 -9.62 -0.12 32.57
N ASP A 63 -9.78 -1.40 32.87
CA ASP A 63 -11.07 -2.08 32.83
C ASP A 63 -11.73 -2.14 34.20
N GLN A 64 -13.07 -2.08 34.20
CA GLN A 64 -13.91 -2.40 35.34
C GLN A 64 -15.09 -3.28 34.92
N CYS A 65 -15.10 -4.52 35.40
CA CYS A 65 -16.11 -5.53 35.10
C CYS A 65 -16.12 -6.65 36.17
N HIS A 66 -17.12 -7.52 36.16
CA HIS A 66 -17.05 -8.82 36.80
C HIS A 66 -16.65 -9.88 35.77
N PHE A 67 -15.81 -10.84 36.15
CA PHE A 67 -15.25 -11.84 35.25
C PHE A 67 -15.23 -13.23 35.90
N ALA A 68 -16.01 -14.17 35.33
CA ALA A 68 -15.94 -15.59 35.66
C ALA A 68 -14.97 -16.29 34.68
N TYR A 69 -13.96 -16.99 35.19
CA TYR A 69 -12.82 -17.39 34.37
C TYR A 69 -12.24 -18.77 34.71
N LYS A 70 -11.51 -19.31 33.75
CA LYS A 70 -10.56 -20.42 33.93
C LYS A 70 -9.24 -20.11 33.23
N ARG A 71 -8.15 -20.72 33.70
CA ARG A 71 -6.86 -20.63 33.00
C ARG A 71 -6.78 -21.66 31.89
N MET A 72 -6.26 -21.25 30.73
CA MET A 72 -6.05 -22.15 29.59
C MET A 72 -4.74 -21.88 28.86
N SER A 73 -4.21 -22.94 28.26
CA SER A 73 -3.11 -22.93 27.32
C SER A 73 -3.53 -23.59 26.02
N GLY A 74 -2.89 -23.20 24.93
CA GLY A 74 -3.13 -23.67 23.60
C GLY A 74 -4.27 -22.98 22.87
N SER A 75 -4.54 -23.49 21.68
CA SER A 75 -5.65 -23.05 20.83
C SER A 75 -6.98 -23.64 21.29
N PHE A 76 -8.04 -22.84 21.22
CA PHE A 76 -9.39 -23.21 21.66
C PHE A 76 -10.46 -22.29 21.06
N ALA A 77 -11.72 -22.68 21.20
CA ALA A 77 -12.88 -21.82 21.05
C ALA A 77 -13.66 -21.71 22.35
N ILE A 78 -14.34 -20.58 22.52
CA ILE A 78 -15.40 -20.42 23.51
C ILE A 78 -16.63 -19.83 22.80
N GLU A 79 -17.80 -20.34 23.14
CA GLU A 79 -19.09 -19.85 22.68
C GLU A 79 -20.07 -19.67 23.83
N ALA A 80 -20.99 -18.73 23.66
CA ALA A 80 -22.10 -18.48 24.56
C ALA A 80 -23.22 -17.72 23.82
N ASN A 81 -24.42 -17.80 24.38
CA ASN A 81 -25.53 -16.92 24.02
C ASN A 81 -25.82 -15.97 25.19
N PRO A 82 -25.18 -14.78 25.22
CA PRO A 82 -25.40 -13.78 26.25
C PRO A 82 -26.76 -13.10 26.06
N TRP A 83 -27.40 -12.70 27.15
CA TRP A 83 -28.60 -11.87 27.11
C TRP A 83 -28.70 -10.97 28.35
N PRO A 84 -28.93 -9.66 28.20
CA PRO A 84 -29.15 -8.76 29.33
C PRO A 84 -30.53 -9.01 29.97
N LEU A 85 -30.57 -9.29 31.27
CA LEU A 85 -31.83 -9.31 32.04
C LEU A 85 -32.29 -7.91 32.41
N ASP A 86 -31.33 -7.03 32.68
CA ASP A 86 -31.55 -5.62 32.93
C ASP A 86 -31.12 -4.82 31.71
N ASN A 87 -31.83 -3.74 31.41
CA ASN A 87 -31.46 -2.85 30.32
C ASN A 87 -30.28 -1.93 30.73
N VAL A 88 -29.14 -2.52 31.06
CA VAL A 88 -27.92 -1.86 31.53
C VAL A 88 -26.71 -2.68 31.07
N GLY A 89 -25.64 -1.99 30.69
CA GLY A 89 -24.33 -2.62 30.57
C GLY A 89 -24.09 -3.47 29.32
N ARG A 90 -22.98 -4.20 29.34
CA ARG A 90 -22.53 -5.11 28.28
C ARG A 90 -22.02 -6.41 28.89
N GLY A 91 -22.23 -7.54 28.21
CA GLY A 91 -21.81 -8.85 28.69
C GLY A 91 -21.52 -9.83 27.57
N GLY A 92 -20.48 -10.66 27.71
CA GLY A 92 -20.06 -11.57 26.65
C GLY A 92 -18.82 -12.38 26.97
N LEU A 93 -18.10 -12.73 25.92
CA LEU A 93 -16.90 -13.57 26.00
C LEU A 93 -15.66 -12.69 26.17
N MET A 94 -14.69 -13.15 26.96
CA MET A 94 -13.44 -12.44 27.17
C MET A 94 -12.25 -13.40 27.34
N ILE A 95 -11.11 -13.03 26.75
CA ILE A 95 -9.77 -13.51 27.13
C ILE A 95 -8.91 -12.38 27.68
N ARG A 96 -8.06 -12.68 28.66
CA ARG A 96 -7.10 -11.74 29.25
C ARG A 96 -5.76 -12.42 29.56
N GLN A 97 -4.66 -11.69 29.43
CA GLN A 97 -3.34 -12.15 29.85
C GLN A 97 -3.24 -12.30 31.37
N ASP A 98 -3.75 -11.32 32.11
CA ASP A 98 -3.77 -11.28 33.57
C ASP A 98 -5.07 -10.65 34.11
N LEU A 99 -5.20 -10.61 35.44
CA LEU A 99 -6.38 -10.07 36.14
C LEU A 99 -6.20 -8.60 36.53
N ASP A 100 -5.11 -7.96 36.12
CA ASP A 100 -4.93 -6.53 36.37
C ASP A 100 -5.91 -5.73 35.48
N PRO A 101 -6.34 -4.54 35.94
CA PRO A 101 -7.26 -3.70 35.17
C PRO A 101 -6.69 -3.26 33.82
N ASP A 102 -5.37 -3.23 33.66
CA ASP A 102 -4.68 -2.75 32.45
C ASP A 102 -4.19 -3.89 31.54
N SER A 103 -4.61 -5.13 31.80
CA SER A 103 -4.17 -6.33 31.07
C SER A 103 -4.41 -6.20 29.56
N VAL A 104 -3.54 -6.87 28.78
CA VAL A 104 -3.89 -7.29 27.42
C VAL A 104 -5.18 -8.11 27.48
N HIS A 105 -6.17 -7.77 26.65
CA HIS A 105 -7.42 -8.50 26.56
C HIS A 105 -8.02 -8.44 25.16
N ILE A 106 -8.86 -9.42 24.86
CA ILE A 106 -9.76 -9.41 23.70
C ILE A 106 -11.13 -9.89 24.19
N SER A 107 -12.17 -9.12 23.90
CA SER A 107 -13.54 -9.42 24.31
C SER A 107 -14.54 -9.19 23.19
N PHE A 108 -15.68 -9.89 23.28
CA PHE A 108 -16.80 -9.75 22.37
C PHE A 108 -18.07 -9.70 23.18
N LEU A 109 -18.57 -8.49 23.41
CA LEU A 109 -19.59 -8.21 24.42
C LEU A 109 -20.90 -7.77 23.76
N MET A 110 -21.99 -8.43 24.15
CA MET A 110 -23.34 -8.05 23.75
C MET A 110 -23.79 -6.79 24.50
N THR A 111 -24.37 -5.86 23.75
CA THR A 111 -24.79 -4.55 24.24
C THR A 111 -26.26 -4.56 24.63
N SER A 112 -26.60 -4.08 25.84
CA SER A 112 -27.99 -3.79 26.23
C SER A 112 -28.53 -2.57 25.48
N ALA A 113 -29.84 -2.36 25.46
CA ALA A 113 -30.45 -1.21 24.77
C ALA A 113 -30.13 0.15 25.44
N ALA A 114 -29.67 0.18 26.70
CA ALA A 114 -29.24 1.41 27.36
C ALA A 114 -27.73 1.69 27.17
N ALA A 115 -26.95 0.65 26.88
CA ALA A 115 -25.51 0.75 26.60
C ALA A 115 -25.20 0.93 25.11
N SER A 116 -26.25 1.02 24.27
CA SER A 116 -26.13 1.31 22.86
C SER A 116 -25.70 2.76 22.63
N ASP A 117 -24.64 2.94 21.86
CA ASP A 117 -24.26 4.22 21.27
C ASP A 117 -25.10 4.52 20.02
N SER A 118 -24.82 5.61 19.30
CA SER A 118 -25.57 6.00 18.10
C SER A 118 -25.53 4.97 16.96
N ASN A 119 -24.65 3.97 17.06
CA ASN A 119 -24.35 3.00 16.00
C ASN A 119 -24.64 1.54 16.46
N SER A 120 -25.42 1.35 17.52
CA SER A 120 -25.76 0.01 18.03
C SER A 120 -27.21 -0.11 18.50
N ASP A 121 -27.74 -1.33 18.39
CA ASP A 121 -29.03 -1.75 18.95
C ASP A 121 -28.84 -2.79 20.06
N LEU A 122 -29.91 -3.10 20.80
CA LEU A 122 -29.94 -4.26 21.71
C LEU A 122 -29.44 -5.51 20.99
N GLY A 123 -28.48 -6.19 21.60
CA GLY A 123 -27.91 -7.42 21.05
C GLY A 123 -26.61 -7.20 20.30
N SER A 124 -26.28 -5.96 19.88
CA SER A 124 -25.06 -5.64 19.12
C SER A 124 -23.78 -6.09 19.81
N VAL A 125 -22.82 -6.59 19.04
CA VAL A 125 -21.55 -7.11 19.55
C VAL A 125 -20.39 -6.49 18.80
N PHE A 126 -19.38 -6.06 19.55
CA PHE A 126 -18.21 -5.40 18.99
C PHE A 126 -16.94 -6.01 19.59
N PRO A 127 -15.93 -6.34 18.77
CA PRO A 127 -14.61 -6.64 19.28
C PRO A 127 -14.07 -5.47 20.08
N THR A 128 -13.65 -5.74 21.31
CA THR A 128 -13.01 -4.75 22.19
C THR A 128 -11.71 -5.34 22.69
N PHE A 129 -10.60 -4.64 22.48
CA PHE A 129 -9.28 -5.22 22.67
C PHE A 129 -8.21 -4.20 23.06
N ARG A 130 -7.32 -4.65 23.95
CA ARG A 130 -6.08 -3.99 24.33
C ARG A 130 -4.95 -4.98 24.06
N THR A 131 -3.98 -4.61 23.22
CA THR A 131 -2.90 -5.53 22.79
C THR A 131 -1.57 -5.29 23.50
N LEU A 132 -1.51 -4.29 24.38
CA LEU A 132 -0.35 -3.95 25.20
C LEU A 132 -0.81 -3.68 26.63
N LYS A 133 -0.09 -4.20 27.63
CA LYS A 133 -0.39 -3.91 29.05
C LYS A 133 -0.24 -2.41 29.32
N GLY A 134 -1.25 -1.78 29.90
CA GLY A 134 -1.30 -0.32 30.09
C GLY A 134 -1.48 0.48 28.79
N GLY A 135 -1.68 -0.19 27.66
CA GLY A 135 -1.94 0.42 26.36
C GLY A 135 -3.39 0.88 26.17
N GLY A 136 -3.66 1.45 25.00
CA GLY A 136 -5.00 1.89 24.63
C GLY A 136 -5.92 0.72 24.28
N THR A 137 -7.20 0.86 24.64
CA THR A 137 -8.26 -0.08 24.26
C THR A 137 -8.96 0.42 23.02
N LYS A 138 -9.12 -0.46 22.04
CA LYS A 138 -9.99 -0.20 20.90
C LYS A 138 -11.31 -0.89 21.09
N ARG A 139 -12.38 -0.20 20.72
CA ARG A 139 -13.65 -0.82 20.41
C ARG A 139 -13.93 -0.58 18.94
N ASP A 140 -13.99 -1.67 18.20
CA ASP A 140 -14.27 -1.62 16.78
C ASP A 140 -15.77 -1.33 16.56
N GLY A 141 -16.10 -0.24 15.87
CA GLY A 141 -17.46 0.12 15.50
C GLY A 141 -17.86 -0.34 14.09
N ASP A 142 -19.10 -0.03 13.72
CA ASP A 142 -19.95 -0.70 12.72
C ASP A 142 -19.29 -1.34 11.45
N PRO A 143 -19.48 -2.66 11.18
CA PRO A 143 -19.35 -3.18 9.83
C PRO A 143 -20.52 -2.67 8.97
N THR A 144 -20.35 -1.49 8.36
CA THR A 144 -21.29 -1.04 7.34
C THR A 144 -21.50 -2.15 6.28
N PRO A 145 -22.75 -2.42 5.86
CA PRO A 145 -23.94 -1.59 6.00
C PRO A 145 -24.90 -1.97 7.13
N VAL A 146 -24.53 -2.84 8.09
CA VAL A 146 -25.49 -3.31 9.12
C VAL A 146 -24.97 -3.06 10.54
N PRO A 147 -25.65 -2.21 11.34
CA PRO A 147 -25.25 -1.89 12.71
C PRO A 147 -24.97 -3.12 13.57
N GLY A 148 -23.85 -3.09 14.30
CA GLY A 148 -23.66 -3.96 15.47
C GLY A 148 -23.11 -5.36 15.23
N GLY A 149 -22.52 -5.64 14.06
CA GLY A 149 -21.95 -6.97 13.78
C GLY A 149 -23.01 -8.06 13.53
N PHE A 150 -24.28 -7.68 13.41
CA PHE A 150 -25.39 -8.52 12.98
C PHE A 150 -25.80 -8.09 11.57
N ASP A 151 -25.82 -9.00 10.61
CA ASP A 151 -26.84 -8.89 9.56
C ASP A 151 -28.25 -9.17 10.16
N ALA A 152 -29.33 -8.80 9.46
CA ALA A 152 -30.70 -9.06 9.93
C ALA A 152 -31.03 -10.55 10.14
N ASN A 153 -30.14 -11.48 9.75
CA ASN A 153 -30.30 -12.92 9.82
C ASN A 153 -29.43 -13.56 10.93
N HIS A 154 -28.81 -12.80 11.83
CA HIS A 154 -28.08 -13.34 12.98
C HIS A 154 -28.97 -13.49 14.23
N THR A 155 -28.62 -14.43 15.11
CA THR A 155 -29.51 -14.91 16.20
C THR A 155 -29.08 -14.53 17.62
N GLY A 156 -27.89 -13.93 17.80
CA GLY A 156 -27.39 -13.51 19.12
C GLY A 156 -26.23 -14.33 19.71
N PRO A 157 -26.12 -15.66 19.48
CA PRO A 157 -24.97 -16.43 19.95
C PRO A 157 -23.67 -15.97 19.32
N ILE A 158 -22.65 -15.91 20.15
CA ILE A 158 -21.30 -15.48 19.80
C ILE A 158 -20.29 -16.56 20.08
N ARG A 159 -19.22 -16.56 19.29
CA ARG A 159 -18.07 -17.45 19.44
C ARG A 159 -16.82 -16.67 19.09
N PHE A 160 -15.74 -16.91 19.80
CA PHE A 160 -14.42 -16.65 19.22
C PHE A 160 -13.49 -17.84 19.36
N GLU A 161 -12.55 -17.91 18.44
CA GLU A 161 -11.52 -18.95 18.33
C GLU A 161 -10.16 -18.30 18.53
N ARG A 162 -9.47 -18.65 19.63
CA ARG A 162 -8.07 -18.26 19.84
C ARG A 162 -7.17 -19.34 19.26
N ILE A 163 -6.34 -18.95 18.30
CA ILE A 163 -5.32 -19.81 17.69
C ILE A 163 -4.02 -19.00 17.67
N GLY A 164 -3.06 -19.40 18.52
CA GLY A 164 -1.86 -18.60 18.79
C GLY A 164 -2.20 -17.18 19.26
N ASN A 165 -1.65 -16.19 18.58
CA ASN A 165 -1.90 -14.76 18.86
C ASN A 165 -3.12 -14.21 18.10
N SER A 166 -3.84 -15.02 17.32
CA SER A 166 -5.04 -14.61 16.59
C SER A 166 -6.32 -14.99 17.32
N VAL A 167 -7.31 -14.09 17.28
CA VAL A 167 -8.68 -14.34 17.75
C VAL A 167 -9.64 -14.09 16.61
N HIS A 168 -10.35 -15.14 16.17
CA HIS A 168 -11.34 -15.08 15.11
C HIS A 168 -12.74 -15.01 15.71
N PHE A 169 -13.53 -13.99 15.32
CA PHE A 169 -14.86 -13.75 15.87
C PHE A 169 -15.95 -14.28 14.94
N TYR A 170 -17.01 -14.81 15.54
CA TYR A 170 -18.16 -15.35 14.85
C TYR A 170 -19.48 -15.03 15.55
N THR A 171 -20.53 -14.86 14.75
CA THR A 171 -21.93 -14.85 15.21
C THR A 171 -22.69 -15.99 14.54
N LYS A 172 -23.75 -16.47 15.19
CA LYS A 172 -24.58 -17.55 14.65
C LYS A 172 -25.73 -16.99 13.82
N ASN A 173 -25.87 -17.45 12.58
CA ASN A 173 -26.99 -17.07 11.73
C ASN A 173 -28.28 -17.88 12.02
N THR A 174 -29.40 -17.47 11.44
CA THR A 174 -30.73 -18.10 11.55
C THR A 174 -30.78 -19.51 10.97
N ALA A 175 -29.82 -19.89 10.12
CA ALA A 175 -29.63 -21.26 9.65
C ALA A 175 -28.82 -22.13 10.63
N GLY A 176 -28.35 -21.56 11.74
CA GLY A 176 -27.56 -22.24 12.76
C GLY A 176 -26.07 -22.36 12.45
N ALA A 177 -25.56 -21.70 11.40
CA ALA A 177 -24.16 -21.72 11.04
C ALA A 177 -23.37 -20.57 11.71
N TRP A 178 -22.12 -20.84 12.10
CA TRP A 178 -21.18 -19.83 12.55
C TRP A 178 -20.65 -19.03 11.36
N VAL A 179 -20.91 -17.72 11.37
CA VAL A 179 -20.49 -16.77 10.34
C VAL A 179 -19.31 -15.98 10.89
N TYR A 180 -18.22 -15.95 10.14
CA TYR A 180 -17.03 -15.18 10.51
C TYR A 180 -17.24 -13.70 10.30
N ILE A 181 -16.75 -12.92 11.26
CA ILE A 181 -16.79 -11.46 11.23
C ILE A 181 -15.40 -10.93 10.88
N GLN A 182 -14.43 -11.15 11.78
CA GLN A 182 -13.08 -10.62 11.63
C GLN A 182 -12.06 -11.36 12.50
N THR A 183 -10.81 -10.94 12.39
CA THR A 183 -9.69 -11.44 13.19
C THR A 183 -8.99 -10.26 13.85
N GLU A 184 -8.76 -10.35 15.16
CA GLU A 184 -7.80 -9.48 15.84
C GLU A 184 -6.59 -10.26 16.32
N VAL A 185 -5.49 -9.53 16.53
CA VAL A 185 -4.19 -10.10 16.89
C VAL A 185 -3.68 -9.39 18.13
N ALA A 186 -3.34 -10.16 19.17
CA ALA A 186 -2.69 -9.66 20.38
C ALA A 186 -1.57 -10.63 20.78
N PRO A 187 -0.38 -10.12 21.15
CA PRO A 187 0.67 -10.94 21.75
C PRO A 187 0.20 -11.46 23.11
N LEU A 188 -0.21 -12.73 23.17
CA LEU A 188 -0.67 -13.42 24.37
C LEU A 188 0.27 -14.57 24.67
N ILE A 189 0.72 -14.64 25.91
CA ILE A 189 1.63 -15.67 26.42
C ILE A 189 0.85 -16.62 27.31
N ASP A 190 0.90 -17.90 27.00
CA ASP A 190 0.24 -18.92 27.82
C ASP A 190 0.87 -19.08 29.22
N PRO A 191 0.06 -19.40 30.25
CA PRO A 191 -1.39 -19.53 30.23
C PRO A 191 -2.11 -18.17 30.26
N ILE A 192 -3.33 -18.13 29.73
CA ILE A 192 -4.23 -16.97 29.77
C ILE A 192 -5.53 -17.28 30.52
N TYR A 193 -6.31 -16.25 30.83
CA TYR A 193 -7.65 -16.36 31.38
C TYR A 193 -8.70 -16.30 30.26
N VAL A 194 -9.70 -17.18 30.31
CA VAL A 194 -10.85 -17.19 29.39
C VAL A 194 -12.15 -17.34 30.17
N GLY A 195 -13.18 -16.60 29.77
CA GLY A 195 -14.52 -16.80 30.32
C GLY A 195 -15.54 -15.72 29.98
N LEU A 196 -16.41 -15.43 30.95
CA LEU A 196 -17.59 -14.57 30.81
C LEU A 196 -17.36 -13.25 31.55
N GLY A 197 -17.39 -12.13 30.83
CA GLY A 197 -17.23 -10.79 31.40
C GLY A 197 -18.52 -9.97 31.28
N ALA A 198 -18.83 -9.19 32.32
CA ALA A 198 -19.97 -8.26 32.32
C ALA A 198 -19.62 -6.94 33.01
N THR A 199 -20.06 -5.82 32.43
CA THR A 199 -19.87 -4.46 32.97
C THR A 199 -21.15 -3.66 32.95
N ALA A 200 -21.29 -2.69 33.85
CA ALA A 200 -22.49 -1.87 34.01
C ALA A 200 -22.45 -0.52 33.30
N GLU A 201 -21.37 -0.21 32.57
CA GLU A 201 -21.13 1.06 31.87
C GLU A 201 -21.10 2.29 32.82
N SER A 202 -20.97 2.06 34.13
CA SER A 202 -20.88 3.11 35.16
C SER A 202 -20.46 2.51 36.50
N ALA A 203 -19.60 3.24 37.24
CA ALA A 203 -19.13 2.81 38.55
C ALA A 203 -20.26 2.57 39.58
N ASN A 204 -21.44 3.14 39.37
CA ASN A 204 -22.58 3.10 40.30
C ASN A 204 -23.75 2.28 39.77
N ASN A 205 -23.65 1.71 38.56
CA ASN A 205 -24.71 0.90 37.98
C ASN A 205 -24.53 -0.58 38.35
N PHE A 206 -25.63 -1.31 38.26
CA PHE A 206 -25.69 -2.75 38.42
C PHE A 206 -26.66 -3.30 37.37
N GLY A 207 -26.33 -4.44 36.77
CA GLY A 207 -27.22 -5.20 35.92
C GLY A 207 -26.83 -6.66 35.91
N VAL A 208 -27.67 -7.54 35.38
CA VAL A 208 -27.38 -8.98 35.28
C VAL A 208 -27.41 -9.44 33.83
N PHE A 209 -26.41 -10.23 33.44
CA PHE A 209 -26.38 -10.94 32.17
C PHE A 209 -26.55 -12.44 32.40
N GLU A 210 -27.44 -13.05 31.62
CA GLU A 210 -27.57 -14.49 31.51
C GLU A 210 -26.73 -15.01 30.33
N PHE A 211 -26.09 -16.16 30.53
CA PHE A 211 -25.35 -16.85 29.48
C PHE A 211 -25.83 -18.29 29.40
N THR A 212 -26.29 -18.65 28.21
CA THR A 212 -26.71 -20.02 27.87
C THR A 212 -25.73 -20.63 26.88
N ASP A 213 -25.76 -21.96 26.76
CA ASP A 213 -24.96 -22.74 25.81
C ASP A 213 -23.45 -22.42 25.88
N VAL A 214 -22.93 -22.24 27.10
CA VAL A 214 -21.51 -21.95 27.33
C VAL A 214 -20.68 -23.20 27.11
N VAL A 215 -19.87 -23.21 26.06
CA VAL A 215 -19.03 -24.35 25.68
C VAL A 215 -17.62 -23.88 25.37
N ILE A 216 -16.63 -24.67 25.81
CA ILE A 216 -15.24 -24.51 25.41
C ILE A 216 -14.83 -25.75 24.62
N GLU A 217 -14.28 -25.50 23.43
CA GLU A 217 -13.75 -26.51 22.53
C GLU A 217 -12.24 -26.34 22.43
N GLU A 218 -11.50 -27.42 22.54
CA GLU A 218 -10.05 -27.38 22.50
C GLU A 218 -9.53 -27.84 21.14
N PHE A 219 -8.61 -27.06 20.55
CA PHE A 219 -8.06 -27.37 19.24
C PHE A 219 -6.77 -28.19 19.33
N PRO A 220 -6.46 -28.97 18.27
CA PRO A 220 -5.42 -29.98 18.34
C PRO A 220 -4.00 -29.40 18.24
N LEU A 221 -3.83 -28.17 17.72
CA LEU A 221 -2.51 -27.58 17.45
C LEU A 221 -2.34 -26.23 18.15
N THR A 222 -1.17 -26.04 18.75
CA THR A 222 -0.67 -24.72 19.16
C THR A 222 0.78 -24.57 18.69
N VAL A 223 1.16 -23.37 18.27
CA VAL A 223 2.56 -23.02 18.00
C VAL A 223 2.88 -21.71 18.71
N ASP A 224 3.88 -21.74 19.61
CA ASP A 224 4.29 -20.58 20.40
C ASP A 224 5.76 -20.22 20.20
N ARG A 225 6.06 -18.93 20.22
CA ARG A 225 7.40 -18.37 20.18
C ARG A 225 7.87 -17.94 21.57
N SER A 226 9.09 -18.34 21.90
CA SER A 226 9.85 -17.83 23.04
C SER A 226 11.21 -17.31 22.60
N LEU A 227 11.70 -16.27 23.27
CA LEU A 227 12.98 -15.64 23.00
C LEU A 227 13.90 -15.85 24.20
N ALA A 228 15.21 -15.99 23.96
CA ALA A 228 16.21 -16.07 25.01
C ALA A 228 16.43 -14.74 25.77
N SER A 229 15.84 -13.63 25.29
CA SER A 229 15.93 -12.29 25.88
C SER A 229 14.64 -11.52 25.58
N GLU A 230 14.19 -10.75 26.58
CA GLU A 230 13.09 -9.78 26.45
C GLU A 230 13.60 -8.33 26.30
N ASN A 231 14.91 -8.12 26.50
CA ASN A 231 15.56 -6.83 26.22
C ASN A 231 15.67 -6.61 24.72
N PHE A 232 15.57 -5.35 24.31
CA PHE A 232 15.72 -4.92 22.94
C PHE A 232 16.85 -3.90 22.79
N GLU A 233 17.74 -4.15 21.83
CA GLU A 233 18.76 -3.21 21.35
C GLU A 233 18.90 -3.37 19.84
N PRO A 234 18.94 -2.29 19.04
CA PRO A 234 19.16 -2.38 17.60
C PRO A 234 20.44 -3.17 17.27
N GLY A 235 20.35 -4.10 16.33
CA GLY A 235 21.48 -4.93 15.90
C GLY A 235 21.83 -6.10 16.81
N MET A 236 21.13 -6.31 17.93
CA MET A 236 21.44 -7.39 18.88
C MET A 236 21.24 -8.79 18.25
N SER A 237 21.91 -9.80 18.84
CA SER A 237 21.70 -11.21 18.46
C SER A 237 20.86 -11.91 19.51
N ILE A 238 19.87 -12.69 19.07
CA ILE A 238 19.01 -13.53 19.91
C ILE A 238 19.26 -14.99 19.54
N ASN A 239 19.84 -15.74 20.48
CA ASN A 239 20.29 -17.11 20.28
C ASN A 239 19.91 -17.98 21.49
N PRO A 240 18.95 -18.91 21.39
CA PRO A 240 18.05 -19.15 20.26
C PRO A 240 16.74 -18.32 20.33
N VAL A 241 16.12 -18.12 19.17
CA VAL A 241 14.66 -18.03 19.04
C VAL A 241 14.11 -19.46 18.99
N THR A 242 13.05 -19.75 19.75
CA THR A 242 12.45 -21.10 19.82
C THR A 242 10.97 -21.04 19.50
N LEU A 243 10.55 -21.77 18.46
CA LEU A 243 9.15 -22.11 18.20
C LEU A 243 8.86 -23.50 18.77
N THR A 244 7.76 -23.65 19.48
CA THR A 244 7.27 -24.95 20.00
C THR A 244 5.91 -25.24 19.40
N ALA A 245 5.84 -26.26 18.54
CA ALA A 245 4.58 -26.80 18.04
C ALA A 245 4.13 -27.94 18.96
N SER A 246 2.92 -27.84 19.49
CA SER A 246 2.35 -28.81 20.44
C SER A 246 1.06 -29.39 19.86
N ALA A 247 1.06 -30.69 19.59
CA ALA A 247 -0.14 -31.46 19.31
C ALA A 247 -0.77 -31.88 20.64
N ARG A 248 -2.06 -31.58 20.81
CA ARG A 248 -2.84 -31.92 22.01
C ARG A 248 -2.81 -33.44 22.26
N GLN A 249 -2.95 -33.83 23.52
CA GLN A 249 -2.85 -35.24 23.92
C GLN A 249 -3.73 -36.16 23.05
N ASP A 250 -3.16 -37.29 22.66
CA ASP A 250 -3.80 -38.32 21.84
C ASP A 250 -4.24 -37.85 20.43
N GLN A 251 -3.74 -36.69 19.97
CA GLN A 251 -3.92 -36.19 18.61
C GLN A 251 -2.64 -36.35 17.78
N THR A 252 -2.81 -36.53 16.47
CA THR A 252 -1.74 -36.41 15.48
C THR A 252 -2.12 -35.31 14.49
N VAL A 253 -1.20 -34.38 14.24
CA VAL A 253 -1.47 -33.18 13.43
C VAL A 253 -0.51 -33.09 12.26
N ASN A 254 -0.98 -32.58 11.13
CA ASN A 254 -0.13 -32.02 10.08
C ASN A 254 -0.12 -30.50 10.25
N ALA A 255 1.06 -29.88 10.25
CA ALA A 255 1.18 -28.44 10.43
C ALA A 255 2.19 -27.84 9.47
N VAL A 256 1.90 -26.63 9.01
CA VAL A 256 2.84 -25.78 8.29
C VAL A 256 3.01 -24.50 9.11
N VAL A 257 4.25 -24.20 9.48
CA VAL A 257 4.64 -22.96 10.16
C VAL A 257 5.48 -22.15 9.18
N ASN A 258 5.06 -20.92 8.93
CA ASN A 258 5.78 -19.95 8.13
C ASN A 258 6.30 -18.87 9.05
N GLU A 259 7.54 -19.01 9.52
CA GLU A 259 8.18 -18.03 10.37
C GLU A 259 8.72 -16.87 9.54
N ILE A 260 8.50 -15.64 10.00
CA ILE A 260 9.00 -14.42 9.37
C ILE A 260 9.77 -13.65 10.42
N ALA A 261 11.08 -13.51 10.23
CA ALA A 261 11.93 -12.73 11.13
C ALA A 261 11.69 -11.22 10.96
N PRO A 262 12.10 -10.40 11.95
CA PRO A 262 12.01 -8.94 11.87
C PRO A 262 12.70 -8.38 10.62
N VAL A 263 12.20 -7.25 10.12
CA VAL A 263 12.74 -6.60 8.92
C VAL A 263 14.23 -6.28 9.09
N GLY A 264 15.02 -6.62 8.07
CA GLY A 264 16.48 -6.42 8.06
C GLY A 264 17.25 -7.38 8.97
N ALA A 265 16.59 -8.37 9.58
CA ALA A 265 17.25 -9.39 10.38
C ALA A 265 17.89 -10.49 9.51
N VAL A 266 18.95 -11.09 10.02
CA VAL A 266 19.65 -12.23 9.40
C VAL A 266 19.47 -13.47 10.27
N ILE A 267 18.92 -14.54 9.68
CA ILE A 267 18.69 -15.84 10.32
C ILE A 267 19.92 -16.74 10.13
N SER A 268 20.20 -17.59 11.12
CA SER A 268 21.21 -18.65 11.01
C SER A 268 20.92 -19.82 11.96
N ASN A 269 21.67 -20.92 11.84
CA ASN A 269 21.62 -22.06 12.76
C ASN A 269 20.20 -22.64 12.98
N ILE A 270 19.45 -22.86 11.89
CA ILE A 270 18.10 -23.41 11.94
C ILE A 270 18.18 -24.91 12.27
N GLN A 271 17.47 -25.34 13.33
CA GLN A 271 17.44 -26.73 13.78
C GLN A 271 16.01 -27.11 14.18
N ALA A 272 15.47 -28.15 13.56
CA ALA A 272 14.17 -28.71 13.91
C ALA A 272 14.34 -30.06 14.61
N SER A 273 13.62 -30.28 15.71
CA SER A 273 13.61 -31.58 16.40
C SER A 273 12.73 -32.62 15.71
N ALA A 274 11.77 -32.17 14.89
CA ALA A 274 10.94 -33.00 14.03
C ALA A 274 10.50 -32.21 12.79
N GLY A 275 10.01 -32.91 11.76
CA GLY A 275 9.58 -32.28 10.50
C GLY A 275 10.76 -31.85 9.62
N GLN A 276 10.49 -30.96 8.67
CA GLN A 276 11.48 -30.37 7.76
C GLN A 276 11.40 -28.85 7.82
N ALA A 277 12.52 -28.18 8.06
CA ALA A 277 12.63 -26.73 8.04
C ALA A 277 13.46 -26.28 6.84
N VAL A 278 12.97 -25.30 6.10
CA VAL A 278 13.59 -24.73 4.90
C VAL A 278 13.84 -23.25 5.16
N ASP A 279 15.09 -22.82 4.99
CA ASP A 279 15.46 -21.41 4.88
C ASP A 279 15.16 -20.95 3.46
N ASN A 280 14.29 -19.95 3.32
CA ASN A 280 13.91 -19.43 2.01
C ASN A 280 14.88 -18.36 1.49
N GLY A 281 15.86 -17.94 2.29
CA GLY A 281 16.88 -16.96 1.91
C GLY A 281 16.40 -15.51 1.88
N ASP A 282 15.17 -15.24 2.32
CA ASP A 282 14.52 -13.93 2.33
C ASP A 282 14.12 -13.47 3.75
N GLY A 283 14.68 -14.12 4.79
CA GLY A 283 14.30 -13.88 6.19
C GLY A 283 13.07 -14.66 6.64
N THR A 284 12.60 -15.63 5.85
CA THR A 284 11.53 -16.55 6.22
C THR A 284 12.00 -17.99 6.37
N ILE A 285 11.35 -18.74 7.27
CA ILE A 285 11.57 -20.19 7.46
C ILE A 285 10.23 -20.91 7.28
N THR A 286 10.18 -21.89 6.39
CA THR A 286 9.03 -22.79 6.27
C THR A 286 9.33 -24.09 7.02
N TRP A 287 8.53 -24.41 8.04
CA TRP A 287 8.65 -25.62 8.84
C TRP A 287 7.40 -26.50 8.69
N THR A 288 7.58 -27.68 8.10
CA THR A 288 6.50 -28.65 7.82
C THR A 288 6.60 -29.84 8.76
N LEU A 289 5.52 -30.10 9.49
CA LEU A 289 5.35 -31.24 10.39
C LEU A 289 4.27 -32.16 9.82
N ASN A 290 4.59 -33.45 9.67
CA ASN A 290 3.65 -34.44 9.16
C ASN A 290 3.36 -35.49 10.24
N ASN A 291 2.08 -35.69 10.55
CA ASN A 291 1.56 -36.67 11.50
C ASN A 291 2.30 -36.66 12.86
N PHE A 292 2.63 -35.48 13.38
CA PHE A 292 3.37 -35.36 14.63
C PHE A 292 2.42 -35.41 15.84
N SER A 293 2.93 -35.88 16.99
CA SER A 293 2.22 -35.96 18.26
C SER A 293 3.12 -35.43 19.39
N GLY A 294 2.53 -34.87 20.44
CA GLY A 294 3.30 -34.24 21.52
C GLY A 294 3.96 -32.95 21.03
N ASN A 295 5.20 -32.70 21.45
CA ASN A 295 5.89 -31.44 21.16
C ASN A 295 6.99 -31.61 20.11
N ALA A 296 7.06 -30.66 19.19
CA ALA A 296 8.17 -30.46 18.27
C ALA A 296 8.69 -29.03 18.43
N THR A 297 9.95 -28.82 18.13
CA THR A 297 10.62 -27.52 18.28
C THR A 297 11.39 -27.15 17.03
N LEU A 298 11.37 -25.86 16.69
CA LEU A 298 12.27 -25.22 15.74
C LEU A 298 13.08 -24.18 16.49
N THR A 299 14.40 -24.24 16.39
CA THR A 299 15.30 -23.21 16.95
C THR A 299 16.09 -22.57 15.85
N TYR A 300 16.36 -21.27 15.98
CA TYR A 300 17.26 -20.55 15.09
C TYR A 300 17.91 -19.37 15.82
N ASN A 301 19.00 -18.89 15.27
CA ASN A 301 19.69 -17.68 15.72
C ASN A 301 19.26 -16.52 14.82
N VAL A 302 19.08 -15.33 15.41
CA VAL A 302 18.79 -14.13 14.63
C VAL A 302 19.70 -12.98 15.05
N LYS A 303 20.23 -12.26 14.06
CA LYS A 303 20.85 -10.95 14.24
C LYS A 303 19.87 -9.89 13.74
N LEU A 304 19.37 -9.04 14.63
CA LEU A 304 18.38 -8.03 14.29
C LEU A 304 18.97 -6.93 13.39
N GLY A 305 18.09 -6.26 12.65
CA GLY A 305 18.42 -5.04 11.90
C GLY A 305 18.58 -3.81 12.80
N ARG A 306 18.58 -2.63 12.19
CA ARG A 306 18.73 -1.32 12.89
C ARG A 306 17.41 -0.63 13.25
N ALA A 307 16.28 -1.30 13.09
CA ALA A 307 14.98 -0.76 13.48
C ALA A 307 14.90 -0.49 15.00
N LEU A 308 13.94 0.33 15.42
CA LEU A 308 13.68 0.67 16.83
C LEU A 308 12.84 -0.38 17.56
N SER A 309 12.39 -1.39 16.84
CA SER A 309 11.63 -2.53 17.32
C SER A 309 11.89 -3.74 16.43
N ALA A 310 11.45 -4.91 16.88
CA ALA A 310 11.55 -6.15 16.13
C ALA A 310 10.23 -6.90 16.22
N CYS A 311 9.56 -7.07 15.09
CA CYS A 311 8.30 -7.79 14.99
C CYS A 311 8.49 -9.10 14.21
N TRP A 312 8.14 -10.22 14.85
CA TRP A 312 8.02 -11.51 14.19
C TRP A 312 6.59 -11.72 13.72
N ARG A 313 6.44 -12.01 12.44
CA ARG A 313 5.13 -12.03 11.77
C ARG A 313 4.75 -13.42 11.28
N GLY A 314 5.39 -14.42 11.86
CA GLY A 314 5.20 -15.80 11.46
C GLY A 314 3.76 -16.30 11.73
N THR A 315 3.29 -17.17 10.85
CA THR A 315 1.95 -17.78 10.92
C THR A 315 2.05 -19.31 10.93
N PHE A 316 0.96 -19.98 11.33
CA PHE A 316 0.86 -21.43 11.23
C PHE A 316 -0.56 -21.87 10.88
N SER A 317 -0.67 -23.06 10.29
CA SER A 317 -1.94 -23.71 9.97
C SER A 317 -1.83 -25.22 10.14
N ASP A 318 -2.92 -25.85 10.57
CA ASP A 318 -3.13 -27.30 10.57
C ASP A 318 -3.90 -27.80 9.34
N GLY A 319 -4.22 -26.92 8.39
CA GLY A 319 -5.01 -27.20 7.20
C GLY A 319 -6.52 -27.35 7.43
N ILE A 320 -6.99 -27.20 8.67
CA ILE A 320 -8.41 -27.31 9.06
C ILE A 320 -8.93 -25.95 9.53
N HIS A 321 -8.23 -25.34 10.49
CA HIS A 321 -8.56 -24.04 11.05
C HIS A 321 -7.91 -22.91 10.25
N ARG A 322 -8.34 -21.67 10.51
CA ARG A 322 -7.77 -20.49 9.85
C ARG A 322 -6.26 -20.39 10.10
N ASN A 323 -5.52 -19.91 9.11
CA ASN A 323 -4.11 -19.58 9.28
C ASN A 323 -3.98 -18.40 10.25
N SER A 324 -3.14 -18.55 11.26
CA SER A 324 -3.09 -17.65 12.41
C SER A 324 -1.67 -17.28 12.78
N TYR A 325 -1.49 -16.15 13.45
CA TYR A 325 -0.19 -15.72 13.97
C TYR A 325 0.29 -16.65 15.07
N ILE A 326 1.58 -16.99 15.04
CA ILE A 326 2.25 -17.78 16.06
C ILE A 326 2.08 -17.09 17.43
N GLY A 327 1.74 -17.88 18.45
CA GLY A 327 1.51 -17.45 19.82
C GLY A 327 2.78 -17.02 20.56
N GLY A 328 2.63 -16.49 21.76
CA GLY A 328 3.76 -16.04 22.59
C GLY A 328 4.36 -14.71 22.12
N VAL A 329 5.67 -14.56 22.28
CA VAL A 329 6.35 -13.28 22.02
C VAL A 329 6.39 -12.98 20.52
N ALA A 330 5.84 -11.85 20.12
CA ALA A 330 5.82 -11.39 18.72
C ALA A 330 6.54 -10.07 18.49
N VAL A 331 6.67 -9.21 19.50
CA VAL A 331 7.23 -7.86 19.38
C VAL A 331 8.27 -7.63 20.47
N LEU A 332 9.41 -7.04 20.10
CA LEU A 332 10.39 -6.48 21.02
C LEU A 332 10.57 -4.97 20.76
N PRO A 333 10.69 -4.13 21.81
CA PRO A 333 10.60 -4.49 23.24
C PRO A 333 9.19 -4.96 23.65
N ILE A 334 9.09 -5.80 24.69
CA ILE A 334 7.80 -6.32 25.17
C ILE A 334 6.95 -5.27 25.91
N ASN A 335 7.56 -4.18 26.36
CA ASN A 335 6.91 -3.06 27.03
C ASN A 335 7.34 -1.75 26.34
N PRO A 336 6.91 -1.48 25.10
CA PRO A 336 7.27 -0.26 24.40
C PRO A 336 6.65 0.95 25.10
N THR A 337 7.37 2.07 25.02
CA THR A 337 6.92 3.39 25.47
C THR A 337 7.09 4.37 24.32
N PHE A 338 6.43 5.53 24.40
CA PHE A 338 6.78 6.63 23.51
C PHE A 338 8.27 6.96 23.68
N LEU A 339 8.98 7.08 22.55
CA LEU A 339 10.43 7.24 22.48
C LEU A 339 10.76 8.37 21.49
N PRO A 340 10.45 9.64 21.84
CA PRO A 340 10.85 10.77 21.01
C PRO A 340 12.38 10.82 20.89
N PRO A 341 12.91 11.09 19.68
CA PRO A 341 14.35 11.11 19.46
C PRO A 341 14.99 12.30 20.19
N GLU A 342 16.24 12.12 20.66
CA GLU A 342 16.97 13.19 21.35
C GLU A 342 17.20 14.44 20.48
N ASN A 343 17.30 14.26 19.17
CA ASN A 343 17.42 15.33 18.18
C ASN A 343 16.28 15.23 17.16
N PRO A 344 15.82 16.36 16.58
CA PRO A 344 14.83 16.36 15.51
C PRO A 344 15.27 15.47 14.33
N ILE A 345 14.30 14.80 13.72
CA ILE A 345 14.56 13.79 12.68
C ILE A 345 14.93 14.49 11.37
N PRO A 346 16.14 14.27 10.82
CA PRO A 346 16.54 14.90 9.57
C PRO A 346 15.73 14.37 8.39
N ILE A 347 15.15 15.29 7.61
CA ILE A 347 14.40 14.94 6.39
C ILE A 347 15.37 14.68 5.24
N ASP A 348 15.18 13.54 4.58
CA ASP A 348 15.90 13.12 3.38
C ASP A 348 15.25 13.76 2.15
N LEU A 349 16.06 14.34 1.26
CA LEU A 349 15.58 15.03 0.07
C LEU A 349 15.41 14.11 -1.15
N LEU A 350 15.94 12.88 -1.07
CA LEU A 350 15.90 11.87 -2.12
C LEU A 350 14.85 10.80 -1.82
N PHE A 351 14.71 10.42 -0.55
CA PHE A 351 13.78 9.39 -0.08
C PHE A 351 12.75 9.98 0.88
N PRO A 352 11.52 9.45 0.92
CA PRO A 352 10.62 9.74 2.01
C PRO A 352 11.23 9.31 3.35
N THR A 353 11.34 10.25 4.29
CA THR A 353 11.78 9.95 5.66
C THR A 353 10.61 9.37 6.43
N VAL A 354 10.73 8.11 6.86
CA VAL A 354 9.73 7.41 7.67
C VAL A 354 10.03 7.62 9.15
N ILE A 355 9.01 7.98 9.91
CA ILE A 355 9.00 8.27 11.34
C ILE A 355 8.00 7.32 11.99
N GLN A 356 8.46 6.46 12.90
CA GLN A 356 7.57 5.53 13.59
C GLN A 356 6.63 6.29 14.53
N ALA A 357 5.39 5.82 14.68
CA ALA A 357 4.39 6.55 15.46
C ALA A 357 4.79 6.71 16.94
N GLU A 358 5.44 5.71 17.53
CA GLU A 358 5.95 5.76 18.90
C GLU A 358 7.09 6.77 19.11
N GLN A 359 7.68 7.33 18.03
CA GLN A 359 8.65 8.43 18.13
C GLN A 359 8.01 9.80 18.36
N ALA A 360 6.68 9.84 18.55
CA ALA A 360 5.99 11.05 18.97
C ALA A 360 6.37 11.47 20.39
N ASN A 361 6.28 12.77 20.65
CA ASN A 361 6.12 13.36 21.97
C ASN A 361 4.61 13.58 22.24
N PRO A 362 3.95 12.80 23.10
CA PRO A 362 2.57 13.04 23.48
C PRO A 362 2.46 14.31 24.33
N LEU A 363 1.85 15.36 23.79
CA LEU A 363 1.58 16.60 24.53
C LEU A 363 0.43 16.42 25.54
N ASP A 364 -0.38 15.38 25.34
CA ASP A 364 -1.44 14.95 26.23
C ASP A 364 -1.47 13.41 26.35
N PRO A 365 -0.71 12.83 27.31
CA PRO A 365 -0.48 11.39 27.37
C PRO A 365 -1.70 10.57 27.81
N VAL A 366 -2.79 11.19 28.29
CA VAL A 366 -4.00 10.46 28.69
C VAL A 366 -4.99 10.25 27.54
N ASN A 367 -4.68 10.73 26.34
CA ASN A 367 -5.55 10.61 25.17
C ASN A 367 -4.88 9.88 23.99
N TRP A 368 -3.71 9.27 24.24
CA TRP A 368 -2.92 8.53 23.27
C TRP A 368 -2.36 7.26 23.89
N GLY A 369 -2.71 6.12 23.32
CA GLY A 369 -2.22 4.82 23.76
C GLY A 369 -1.25 4.20 22.76
N LEU A 370 -0.41 3.29 23.26
CA LEU A 370 0.32 2.35 22.42
C LEU A 370 -0.40 1.02 22.37
N MET A 371 -0.25 0.32 21.24
CA MET A 371 -0.75 -1.03 21.00
C MET A 371 0.32 -1.84 20.27
N MET A 372 0.28 -3.16 20.46
CA MET A 372 1.06 -4.09 19.66
C MET A 372 0.21 -4.67 18.52
N ASP A 373 0.73 -4.63 17.30
CA ASP A 373 0.07 -5.21 16.14
C ASP A 373 1.08 -5.99 15.27
N PRO A 374 1.18 -7.32 15.44
CA PRO A 374 2.06 -8.18 14.64
C PRO A 374 1.78 -8.19 13.13
N ARG A 375 0.75 -7.50 12.65
CA ARG A 375 0.53 -7.26 11.22
C ARG A 375 1.48 -6.20 10.65
N ARG A 376 2.18 -5.43 11.49
CA ARG A 376 3.09 -4.33 11.09
C ARG A 376 4.56 -4.70 11.24
N ASP A 377 5.42 -4.02 10.47
CA ASP A 377 6.87 -4.25 10.47
C ASP A 377 7.51 -3.88 11.82
N SER A 378 7.09 -2.77 12.43
CA SER A 378 7.50 -2.35 13.78
C SER A 378 6.84 -3.20 14.87
N GLY A 379 5.62 -3.66 14.60
CA GLY A 379 4.76 -4.32 15.58
C GLY A 379 4.17 -3.37 16.63
N ILE A 380 4.45 -2.06 16.56
CA ILE A 380 4.02 -1.04 17.52
C ILE A 380 3.23 0.01 16.76
N VAL A 381 2.08 0.39 17.31
CA VAL A 381 1.20 1.40 16.72
C VAL A 381 0.69 2.33 17.80
N VAL A 382 0.34 3.55 17.42
CA VAL A 382 -0.29 4.53 18.29
C VAL A 382 -1.79 4.59 17.99
N VAL A 383 -2.60 4.64 19.04
CA VAL A 383 -4.06 4.75 18.97
C VAL A 383 -4.54 6.01 19.67
N SER A 384 -5.51 6.69 19.04
CA SER A 384 -6.25 7.78 19.65
C SER A 384 -7.24 7.25 20.68
N MET A 385 -7.23 7.85 21.88
CA MET A 385 -8.17 7.54 22.97
C MET A 385 -9.16 8.67 23.21
N GLY A 386 -9.20 9.68 22.34
CA GLY A 386 -10.08 10.83 22.50
C GLY A 386 -10.50 11.45 21.18
N THR A 387 -11.31 12.50 21.24
CA THR A 387 -11.94 13.12 20.06
C THR A 387 -11.62 14.61 19.90
N GLY A 388 -10.79 15.16 20.79
CA GLY A 388 -10.49 16.59 20.84
C GLY A 388 -9.21 16.96 20.10
N ALA A 389 -9.30 17.93 19.18
CA ALA A 389 -8.13 18.40 18.40
C ALA A 389 -6.96 18.95 19.24
N GLY A 390 -7.20 19.32 20.50
CA GLY A 390 -6.16 19.75 21.45
C GLY A 390 -5.41 18.59 22.13
N GLN A 391 -5.82 17.34 21.91
CA GLN A 391 -5.17 16.13 22.39
C GLN A 391 -4.16 15.69 21.33
N MET A 392 -2.87 15.96 21.54
CA MET A 392 -1.90 16.03 20.44
C MET A 392 -0.68 15.13 20.62
N LEU A 393 -0.20 14.59 19.50
CA LEU A 393 1.15 14.09 19.29
C LEU A 393 1.97 15.13 18.53
N GLU A 394 3.25 15.20 18.86
CA GLU A 394 4.20 16.08 18.21
C GLU A 394 5.42 15.29 17.71
N TYR A 395 5.82 15.51 16.46
CA TYR A 395 6.99 14.90 15.84
C TYR A 395 7.98 16.00 15.42
N ALA A 396 9.14 16.02 16.07
CA ALA A 396 10.21 16.97 15.75
C ALA A 396 10.97 16.54 14.50
N ILE A 397 11.01 17.40 13.48
CA ILE A 397 11.69 17.17 12.20
C ILE A 397 12.68 18.29 11.91
N ASP A 398 13.81 17.96 11.28
CA ASP A 398 14.82 18.91 10.82
C ASP A 398 14.78 19.04 9.29
N ILE A 399 14.39 20.21 8.82
CA ILE A 399 14.25 20.55 7.41
C ILE A 399 15.58 21.07 6.88
N PRO A 400 16.28 20.34 6.00
CA PRO A 400 17.62 20.74 5.56
C PRO A 400 17.61 21.97 4.65
N VAL A 401 16.54 22.13 3.86
CA VAL A 401 16.39 23.23 2.90
C VAL A 401 14.94 23.72 2.93
N ALA A 402 14.74 25.04 2.98
CA ALA A 402 13.41 25.63 2.93
C ALA A 402 12.70 25.25 1.62
N GLY A 403 11.42 24.92 1.70
CA GLY A 403 10.64 24.48 0.55
C GLY A 403 9.27 23.92 0.94
N THR A 404 8.57 23.37 -0.05
CA THR A 404 7.28 22.73 0.14
C THR A 404 7.47 21.24 0.41
N TYR A 405 6.90 20.76 1.51
CA TYR A 405 6.92 19.36 1.93
C TYR A 405 5.50 18.82 2.05
N TYR A 406 5.40 17.50 1.94
CA TYR A 406 4.17 16.73 1.94
C TYR A 406 4.32 15.56 2.91
N PHE A 407 3.24 15.24 3.59
CA PHE A 407 3.19 14.15 4.57
C PHE A 407 2.23 13.08 4.07
N PHE A 408 2.58 11.82 4.31
CA PHE A 408 1.67 10.68 4.16
C PHE A 408 1.94 9.72 5.30
N TRP A 409 1.04 8.77 5.50
CA TRP A 409 1.09 7.90 6.68
C TRP A 409 0.54 6.52 6.37
N ALA A 410 0.90 5.54 7.20
CA ALA A 410 0.20 4.27 7.28
C ALA A 410 -0.72 4.30 8.49
N THR A 411 -2.01 4.18 8.24
CA THR A 411 -3.00 4.39 9.28
C THR A 411 -4.16 3.40 9.15
N ARG A 412 -4.85 3.12 10.25
CA ARG A 412 -6.02 2.23 10.30
C ARG A 412 -7.16 2.92 11.01
N GLY A 413 -8.27 3.09 10.30
CA GLY A 413 -9.58 3.39 10.88
C GLY A 413 -10.39 2.12 11.07
N GLU A 414 -11.12 2.03 12.18
CA GLU A 414 -11.98 0.89 12.48
C GLU A 414 -13.32 0.98 11.76
N ASP A 415 -13.87 2.19 11.63
CA ASP A 415 -15.17 2.40 11.00
C ASP A 415 -15.26 3.83 10.41
N GLY A 416 -16.47 4.23 9.99
CA GLY A 416 -16.74 5.59 9.48
C GLY A 416 -16.72 6.68 10.57
N ASN A 417 -16.54 6.32 11.84
CA ASN A 417 -16.45 7.21 12.99
C ASN A 417 -15.04 7.25 13.59
N SER A 418 -14.11 6.44 13.09
CA SER A 418 -12.69 6.42 13.40
C SER A 418 -11.89 6.55 12.11
N ASP A 419 -12.20 7.57 11.31
CA ASP A 419 -11.78 7.69 9.91
C ASP A 419 -10.90 8.91 9.62
N SER A 420 -10.38 9.59 10.66
CA SER A 420 -9.60 10.81 10.47
C SER A 420 -8.80 11.29 11.68
N PHE A 421 -7.89 12.21 11.39
CA PHE A 421 -7.16 13.02 12.38
C PHE A 421 -7.17 14.50 12.01
N HIS A 422 -6.82 15.33 12.98
CA HIS A 422 -6.44 16.71 12.74
C HIS A 422 -4.92 16.84 12.59
N THR A 423 -4.44 17.57 11.59
CA THR A 423 -3.00 17.74 11.33
C THR A 423 -2.63 19.19 11.07
N ASN A 424 -1.47 19.59 11.59
CA ASN A 424 -0.85 20.87 11.27
C ASN A 424 0.66 20.85 11.51
N ILE A 425 1.34 21.96 11.24
CA ILE A 425 2.77 22.13 11.48
C ILE A 425 3.02 23.36 12.36
N ASP A 426 3.93 23.24 13.34
CA ASP A 426 4.42 24.27 14.27
C ASP A 426 3.38 24.95 15.19
N VAL A 427 2.10 24.87 14.85
CA VAL A 427 0.98 25.38 15.65
C VAL A 427 -0.13 24.32 15.72
N PRO A 428 -0.88 24.25 16.84
CA PRO A 428 -1.97 23.29 16.99
C PRO A 428 -2.96 23.32 15.81
N PRO A 429 -3.54 22.17 15.43
CA PRO A 429 -4.56 22.14 14.40
C PRO A 429 -5.82 22.90 14.85
N ALA A 430 -6.56 23.45 13.88
CA ALA A 430 -7.73 24.29 14.13
C ALA A 430 -8.96 23.51 14.61
N GLY A 431 -8.94 22.17 14.55
CA GLY A 431 -10.07 21.33 14.94
C GLY A 431 -11.28 21.44 14.00
N ASN A 432 -11.04 21.77 12.73
CA ASN A 432 -12.08 21.90 11.71
C ASN A 432 -11.57 21.35 10.35
N ASP A 433 -12.39 21.45 9.31
CA ASP A 433 -12.12 20.85 8.00
C ASP A 433 -10.86 21.38 7.28
N THR A 434 -10.29 22.52 7.71
CA THR A 434 -9.02 23.03 7.16
C THR A 434 -7.79 22.32 7.72
N THR A 435 -7.98 21.52 8.77
CA THR A 435 -6.92 20.69 9.37
C THR A 435 -7.32 19.22 9.44
N ARG A 436 -8.47 18.84 8.88
CA ARG A 436 -8.95 17.45 8.85
C ARG A 436 -8.34 16.67 7.70
N SER A 437 -7.69 15.56 8.04
CA SER A 437 -7.15 14.60 7.09
C SER A 437 -7.80 13.22 7.33
N ASN A 438 -8.48 12.68 6.32
CA ASN A 438 -9.17 11.39 6.44
C ASN A 438 -8.24 10.22 6.08
N MET A 439 -8.53 9.07 6.67
CA MET A 439 -7.89 7.76 6.49
C MET A 439 -8.90 6.74 5.91
N GLY A 440 -8.49 5.48 5.74
CA GLY A 440 -9.41 4.39 5.40
C GLY A 440 -10.14 3.86 6.62
N SER A 441 -11.43 3.56 6.46
CA SER A 441 -12.34 2.97 7.47
C SER A 441 -12.56 1.47 7.25
N SER A 442 -11.54 0.78 6.71
CA SER A 442 -11.66 -0.61 6.22
C SER A 442 -11.12 -1.67 7.19
N LYS A 443 -10.80 -1.29 8.43
CA LYS A 443 -10.14 -2.16 9.43
C LYS A 443 -8.79 -2.72 8.95
N ALA A 444 -8.21 -2.06 7.96
CA ALA A 444 -6.92 -2.38 7.38
C ALA A 444 -6.06 -1.12 7.36
N TYR A 445 -4.75 -1.32 7.55
CA TYR A 445 -3.80 -0.24 7.37
C TYR A 445 -3.70 0.12 5.90
N ASP A 446 -3.91 1.40 5.59
CA ASP A 446 -3.70 1.94 4.27
C ASP A 446 -2.75 3.13 4.29
N ILE A 447 -2.07 3.31 3.15
CA ILE A 447 -1.11 4.40 2.97
C ILE A 447 -1.83 5.54 2.27
N ARG A 448 -1.91 6.71 2.93
CA ARG A 448 -2.58 7.89 2.38
C ARG A 448 -1.77 9.15 2.62
N TRP A 449 -1.88 10.08 1.67
CA TRP A 449 -1.45 11.45 1.84
C TRP A 449 -2.24 12.13 2.96
N VAL A 450 -1.54 12.94 3.75
CA VAL A 450 -2.16 13.97 4.57
C VAL A 450 -2.78 15.00 3.63
N ARG A 451 -4.05 15.31 3.88
CA ARG A 451 -4.88 16.12 3.00
C ARG A 451 -5.67 17.17 3.78
N ASP A 452 -6.14 18.19 3.08
CA ASP A 452 -7.18 19.08 3.60
C ASP A 452 -8.53 18.69 3.08
N SER A 453 -9.55 18.84 3.92
CA SER A 453 -10.94 18.70 3.49
C SER A 453 -11.52 20.01 2.98
N SER A 454 -11.00 21.16 3.43
CA SER A 454 -11.43 22.48 2.97
C SER A 454 -10.26 23.50 2.98
N PRO A 455 -9.79 23.98 1.81
CA PRO A 455 -10.12 23.50 0.47
C PRO A 455 -9.60 22.07 0.26
N GLY A 456 -10.29 21.26 -0.55
CA GLY A 456 -9.86 19.89 -0.86
C GLY A 456 -8.49 19.86 -1.54
N ARG A 457 -7.43 19.52 -0.80
CA ARG A 457 -6.05 19.43 -1.31
C ARG A 457 -5.46 18.07 -0.97
N ASN A 458 -5.04 17.32 -2.00
CA ASN A 458 -4.46 16.00 -1.86
C ASN A 458 -3.33 15.79 -2.87
N PRO A 459 -2.04 15.78 -2.44
CA PRO A 459 -1.58 15.97 -1.06
C PRO A 459 -1.69 17.43 -0.57
N ARG A 460 -1.73 17.63 0.76
CA ARG A 460 -1.66 18.96 1.37
C ARG A 460 -0.22 19.49 1.36
N PRO A 461 0.05 20.69 0.81
CA PRO A 461 1.38 21.31 0.88
C PRO A 461 1.64 21.97 2.23
N PHE A 462 2.87 21.86 2.72
CA PHE A 462 3.39 22.59 3.87
C PHE A 462 4.68 23.34 3.46
N ASP A 463 4.65 24.67 3.47
CA ASP A 463 5.83 25.49 3.18
C ASP A 463 6.64 25.69 4.46
N LEU A 464 7.83 25.10 4.51
CA LEU A 464 8.66 25.02 5.71
C LEU A 464 9.98 25.78 5.54
N PRO A 465 10.43 26.53 6.56
CA PRO A 465 11.78 27.07 6.60
C PRO A 465 12.81 25.96 6.80
N ALA A 466 14.09 26.27 6.55
CA ALA A 466 15.17 25.38 6.97
C ALA A 466 15.31 25.42 8.51
N GLY A 467 15.63 24.28 9.11
CA GLY A 467 15.73 24.08 10.56
C GLY A 467 14.57 23.25 11.12
N VAL A 468 14.36 23.36 12.43
CA VAL A 468 13.40 22.52 13.15
C VAL A 468 11.97 22.97 12.92
N SER A 469 11.11 22.03 12.56
CA SER A 469 9.65 22.15 12.58
C SER A 469 9.03 20.98 13.34
N TYR A 470 7.76 21.11 13.70
CA TYR A 470 7.01 20.11 14.46
C TYR A 470 5.75 19.73 13.71
N PHE A 471 5.68 18.48 13.24
CA PHE A 471 4.44 17.95 12.70
C PHE A 471 3.53 17.54 13.86
N ILE A 472 2.32 18.10 13.90
CA ILE A 472 1.37 17.96 15.00
C ILE A 472 0.16 17.18 14.50
N VAL A 473 -0.16 16.10 15.21
CA VAL A 473 -1.37 15.29 14.99
C VAL A 473 -2.27 15.43 16.21
N GLY A 474 -3.47 15.98 16.01
CA GLY A 474 -4.52 16.07 17.02
C GLY A 474 -5.60 15.01 16.80
N ASN A 475 -6.20 14.55 17.87
CA ASN A 475 -7.35 13.65 17.81
C ASN A 475 -8.53 14.31 17.11
N ARG A 476 -9.28 13.52 16.36
CA ARG A 476 -10.63 13.85 15.92
C ARG A 476 -11.63 12.80 16.39
N GLU A 477 -11.17 11.55 16.36
CA GLU A 477 -11.95 10.36 16.66
C GLU A 477 -11.09 9.41 17.49
N ASP A 478 -11.75 8.66 18.37
CA ASP A 478 -11.15 7.57 19.13
C ASP A 478 -10.94 6.34 18.25
N SER A 479 -10.14 5.38 18.71
CA SER A 479 -9.81 4.12 18.03
C SER A 479 -9.07 4.22 16.67
N ALA A 480 -8.95 5.41 16.09
CA ALA A 480 -8.10 5.65 14.92
C ALA A 480 -6.61 5.39 15.27
N SER A 481 -5.85 4.82 14.34
CA SER A 481 -4.44 4.44 14.60
C SER A 481 -3.44 4.80 13.53
N ILE A 482 -2.21 4.99 13.99
CA ILE A 482 -1.04 5.35 13.20
C ILE A 482 0.04 4.30 13.42
N ASP A 483 0.58 3.75 12.33
CA ASP A 483 1.79 2.91 12.37
C ASP A 483 3.04 3.78 12.19
N TRP A 484 3.08 4.56 11.11
CA TRP A 484 4.16 5.51 10.85
C TRP A 484 3.68 6.69 10.02
N ILE A 485 4.46 7.76 10.04
CA ILE A 485 4.32 8.96 9.21
C ILE A 485 5.55 9.05 8.31
N ALA A 486 5.39 9.58 7.10
CA ALA A 486 6.47 9.82 6.17
C ALA A 486 6.41 11.24 5.60
N VAL A 487 7.58 11.83 5.36
CA VAL A 487 7.73 13.20 4.84
C VAL A 487 8.53 13.18 3.54
N THR A 488 8.09 13.94 2.53
CA THR A 488 8.80 14.07 1.25
C THR A 488 8.58 15.46 0.63
N ASN A 489 9.48 15.87 -0.25
CA ASN A 489 9.32 17.06 -1.12
C ASN A 489 8.73 16.71 -2.50
N ASN A 490 8.39 15.44 -2.76
CA ASN A 490 7.84 14.98 -4.04
C ASN A 490 6.32 14.75 -3.95
N PRO A 491 5.48 15.66 -4.46
CA PRO A 491 4.02 15.49 -4.42
C PRO A 491 3.48 14.41 -5.36
N ASN A 492 4.29 13.95 -6.31
CA ASN A 492 3.89 13.00 -7.35
C ASN A 492 4.30 11.56 -7.02
N LEU A 493 4.72 11.29 -5.78
CA LEU A 493 5.11 9.97 -5.35
C LEU A 493 3.91 8.99 -5.40
N ALA A 494 4.11 7.84 -6.05
CA ALA A 494 3.14 6.76 -6.04
C ALA A 494 3.17 6.00 -4.69
N ILE A 495 2.38 6.46 -3.73
CA ILE A 495 2.42 5.96 -2.34
C ILE A 495 1.71 4.62 -2.11
N ALA A 496 0.86 4.16 -3.05
CA ALA A 496 0.04 2.96 -2.85
C ALA A 496 0.85 1.69 -2.57
N ASN A 497 2.04 1.58 -3.17
CA ASN A 497 2.98 0.47 -2.97
C ASN A 497 4.27 0.93 -2.27
N PHE A 498 4.20 2.02 -1.49
CA PHE A 498 5.36 2.53 -0.80
C PHE A 498 5.89 1.50 0.20
N ASN A 499 7.16 1.15 0.05
CA ASN A 499 7.87 0.28 0.97
C ASN A 499 8.79 1.15 1.86
N PRO A 500 8.52 1.28 3.17
CA PRO A 500 9.30 2.11 4.08
C PRO A 500 10.76 1.65 4.23
N ASN A 501 11.05 0.40 3.84
CA ASN A 501 12.35 -0.25 4.02
C ASN A 501 13.31 -0.11 2.83
N VAL A 502 12.95 0.67 1.79
CA VAL A 502 13.83 0.87 0.62
C VAL A 502 15.06 1.73 0.98
N SER A 503 16.23 1.12 1.06
CA SER A 503 17.49 1.83 1.41
C SER A 503 18.21 2.48 0.22
N ALA A 504 17.92 2.05 -1.01
CA ALA A 504 18.46 2.64 -2.22
C ALA A 504 17.56 2.38 -3.44
N GLN A 505 17.78 3.15 -4.50
CA GLN A 505 17.14 3.02 -5.81
C GLN A 505 18.18 3.08 -6.91
N LEU A 506 17.96 2.31 -7.98
CA LEU A 506 18.75 2.36 -9.21
C LEU A 506 17.79 2.51 -10.40
N SER A 507 18.03 3.49 -11.26
CA SER A 507 17.24 3.71 -12.48
C SER A 507 18.12 3.93 -13.69
N ARG A 508 17.61 3.56 -14.87
CA ARG A 508 18.22 3.78 -16.17
C ARG A 508 17.31 4.63 -17.05
N THR A 509 17.88 5.67 -17.65
CA THR A 509 17.30 6.38 -18.77
C THR A 509 18.19 6.19 -20.01
N ILE A 510 17.55 6.10 -21.17
CA ILE A 510 18.20 6.00 -22.47
C ILE A 510 17.59 7.10 -23.33
N ASP A 511 18.41 8.03 -23.81
CA ASP A 511 17.92 9.22 -24.52
C ASP A 511 17.12 8.83 -25.78
N VAL A 512 17.68 7.91 -26.56
CA VAL A 512 17.04 7.32 -27.75
C VAL A 512 17.09 5.81 -27.65
N GLN A 513 15.93 5.18 -27.47
CA GLN A 513 15.77 3.73 -27.43
C GLN A 513 15.62 3.12 -28.83
N ILE A 514 15.13 3.88 -29.82
CA ILE A 514 15.00 3.40 -31.21
C ILE A 514 16.13 3.97 -32.08
N LEU A 515 17.15 3.14 -32.35
CA LEU A 515 18.32 3.50 -33.15
C LEU A 515 18.03 3.28 -34.64
N ARG A 516 18.26 4.32 -35.44
CA ARG A 516 17.93 4.36 -36.88
C ARG A 516 19.16 4.14 -37.76
N PRO A 517 18.99 3.67 -39.02
CA PRO A 517 20.05 3.68 -40.00
C PRO A 517 20.62 5.10 -40.18
N GLY A 518 21.88 5.32 -39.79
CA GLY A 518 22.55 6.63 -39.81
C GLY A 518 22.68 7.33 -38.44
N SER A 519 21.94 6.88 -37.42
CA SER A 519 22.07 7.34 -36.03
C SER A 519 22.03 6.13 -35.08
N LEU A 520 23.14 5.39 -35.05
CA LEU A 520 23.29 4.15 -34.27
C LEU A 520 23.80 4.39 -32.84
N LYS A 521 23.80 5.65 -32.37
CA LYS A 521 24.38 6.05 -31.10
C LYS A 521 23.31 6.67 -30.19
N THR A 522 23.37 6.36 -28.89
CA THR A 522 22.52 6.97 -27.86
C THR A 522 23.29 7.11 -26.55
N SER A 523 22.87 8.04 -25.70
CA SER A 523 23.41 8.19 -24.35
C SER A 523 22.54 7.42 -23.35
N VAL A 524 23.21 6.85 -22.36
CA VAL A 524 22.59 6.13 -21.25
C VAL A 524 23.00 6.83 -19.95
N THR A 525 22.03 7.06 -19.07
CA THR A 525 22.27 7.54 -17.71
C THR A 525 21.74 6.52 -16.72
N ILE A 526 22.62 6.02 -15.85
CA ILE A 526 22.27 5.27 -14.65
C ILE A 526 22.28 6.24 -13.48
N THR A 527 21.20 6.24 -12.70
CA THR A 527 21.08 7.05 -11.48
C THR A 527 20.89 6.12 -10.28
N ALA A 528 21.82 6.18 -9.34
CA ALA A 528 21.68 5.54 -8.04
C ALA A 528 21.35 6.61 -7.00
N ALA A 529 20.30 6.41 -6.22
CA ALA A 529 19.98 7.23 -5.06
C ALA A 529 20.10 6.35 -3.81
N ILE A 530 20.78 6.84 -2.78
CA ILE A 530 21.03 6.08 -1.55
C ILE A 530 20.53 6.89 -0.36
N ARG A 531 19.73 6.25 0.50
CA ARG A 531 19.10 6.89 1.66
C ARG A 531 20.15 7.44 2.63
N THR A 532 19.82 8.54 3.28
CA THR A 532 20.60 9.13 4.37
C THR A 532 20.74 8.14 5.52
N GLY A 533 21.94 8.07 6.12
CA GLY A 533 22.28 7.13 7.19
C GLY A 533 22.88 5.81 6.71
N ILE A 534 22.82 5.51 5.41
CA ILE A 534 23.47 4.33 4.81
C ILE A 534 24.95 4.64 4.55
N THR A 535 25.84 3.89 5.19
CA THR A 535 27.31 4.09 5.12
C THR A 535 28.03 3.01 4.32
N ASP A 536 27.30 2.02 3.82
CA ASP A 536 27.83 0.83 3.17
C ASP A 536 28.53 1.18 1.86
N ASN A 537 29.53 0.40 1.42
CA ASN A 537 30.15 0.65 0.13
C ASN A 537 29.17 0.27 -0.99
N SER A 538 29.16 1.08 -2.05
CA SER A 538 28.26 0.87 -3.18
C SER A 538 29.03 0.50 -4.42
N ILE A 539 28.61 -0.57 -5.09
CA ILE A 539 29.11 -0.97 -6.40
C ILE A 539 27.95 -0.91 -7.38
N ILE A 540 28.06 -0.03 -8.37
CA ILE A 540 27.16 -0.01 -9.53
C ILE A 540 27.84 -0.82 -10.63
N THR A 541 27.18 -1.85 -11.13
CA THR A 541 27.60 -2.55 -12.35
C THR A 541 26.55 -2.36 -13.42
N GLU A 542 26.98 -2.02 -14.62
CA GLU A 542 26.14 -1.84 -15.78
C GLU A 542 26.73 -2.63 -16.94
N THR A 543 25.91 -3.40 -17.65
CA THR A 543 26.33 -4.22 -18.78
C THR A 543 25.59 -3.74 -20.02
N PRO A 544 26.24 -2.92 -20.86
CA PRO A 544 25.73 -2.57 -22.18
C PRO A 544 25.57 -3.80 -23.07
N PRO A 545 24.75 -3.73 -24.14
CA PRO A 545 24.57 -4.86 -25.03
C PRO A 545 25.88 -5.35 -25.65
N THR A 546 26.03 -6.67 -25.75
CA THR A 546 27.24 -7.29 -26.30
C THR A 546 27.52 -6.79 -27.72
N GLY A 547 28.76 -6.39 -27.97
CA GLY A 547 29.21 -5.89 -29.28
C GLY A 547 28.99 -4.39 -29.51
N PHE A 548 28.28 -3.68 -28.63
CA PHE A 548 28.16 -2.23 -28.72
C PHE A 548 29.45 -1.55 -28.25
N ALA A 549 29.85 -0.48 -28.94
CA ALA A 549 30.97 0.33 -28.51
C ALA A 549 30.54 1.30 -27.41
N VAL A 550 31.28 1.36 -26.31
CA VAL A 550 31.04 2.26 -25.17
C VAL A 550 32.01 3.44 -25.25
N THR A 551 31.49 4.67 -25.15
CA THR A 551 32.29 5.91 -25.18
C THR A 551 31.75 6.93 -24.18
N ASN A 552 32.46 8.05 -23.97
CA ASN A 552 32.02 9.16 -23.11
C ASN A 552 31.63 8.77 -21.68
N LEU A 553 32.26 7.71 -21.17
CA LEU A 553 32.06 7.16 -19.84
C LEU A 553 32.50 8.15 -18.76
N ARG A 554 31.56 8.56 -17.90
CA ARG A 554 31.76 9.53 -16.82
C ARG A 554 30.80 9.26 -15.68
N ALA A 555 31.17 9.66 -14.46
CA ALA A 555 30.29 9.59 -13.30
C ALA A 555 30.33 10.90 -12.49
N SER A 556 29.27 11.18 -11.73
CA SER A 556 29.22 12.35 -10.83
C SER A 556 30.07 12.16 -9.57
N ASP A 557 30.34 10.92 -9.17
CA ASP A 557 31.21 10.53 -8.06
C ASP A 557 31.91 9.21 -8.42
N GLY A 558 33.12 8.99 -7.91
CA GLY A 558 33.97 7.85 -8.25
C GLY A 558 34.58 7.90 -9.66
N SER A 559 35.20 6.80 -10.08
CA SER A 559 35.83 6.67 -11.40
C SER A 559 35.33 5.39 -12.07
N PRO A 560 34.48 5.49 -13.11
CA PRO A 560 33.94 4.32 -13.78
C PRO A 560 35.00 3.62 -14.62
N THR A 561 34.98 2.29 -14.61
CA THR A 561 35.92 1.44 -15.36
C THR A 561 35.13 0.59 -16.36
N LEU A 562 35.55 0.61 -17.64
CA LEU A 562 35.08 -0.36 -18.64
C LEU A 562 35.94 -1.62 -18.54
N ASN A 563 35.31 -2.73 -18.16
CA ASN A 563 35.94 -4.02 -17.96
C ASN A 563 36.17 -4.75 -19.30
N ALA A 564 37.04 -5.75 -19.29
CA ALA A 564 37.40 -6.51 -20.49
C ALA A 564 36.22 -7.33 -21.06
N ASP A 565 35.22 -7.66 -20.25
CA ASP A 565 33.99 -8.34 -20.66
C ASP A 565 32.92 -7.39 -21.23
N GLY A 566 33.20 -6.08 -21.29
CA GLY A 566 32.28 -5.06 -21.78
C GLY A 566 31.37 -4.46 -20.71
N SER A 567 31.39 -4.96 -19.47
CA SER A 567 30.66 -4.35 -18.35
C SER A 567 31.36 -3.08 -17.86
N ILE A 568 30.61 -2.21 -17.21
CA ILE A 568 31.05 -0.98 -16.58
C ILE A 568 30.88 -1.17 -15.08
N SER A 569 31.93 -0.88 -14.29
CA SER A 569 31.86 -0.89 -12.83
C SER A 569 32.19 0.48 -12.27
N LEU A 570 31.45 0.89 -11.24
CA LEU A 570 31.66 2.12 -10.49
C LEU A 570 31.57 1.83 -8.98
N ASN A 571 32.71 1.94 -8.30
CA ASN A 571 32.79 1.86 -6.84
C ASN A 571 32.64 3.26 -6.26
N VAL A 572 31.77 3.42 -5.27
CA VAL A 572 31.56 4.69 -4.57
C VAL A 572 31.55 4.46 -3.06
N THR A 573 32.31 5.28 -2.34
CA THR A 573 32.43 5.25 -0.87
C THR A 573 31.81 6.50 -0.25
N GLY A 574 31.23 6.37 0.95
CA GLY A 574 30.62 7.51 1.65
C GLY A 574 29.37 8.04 0.94
N VAL A 575 28.41 7.14 0.72
CA VAL A 575 27.24 7.31 -0.16
C VAL A 575 25.97 7.80 0.53
N THR A 576 26.01 8.02 1.84
CA THR A 576 24.84 8.47 2.63
C THR A 576 24.16 9.70 2.00
N GLY A 577 22.87 9.58 1.70
CA GLY A 577 22.05 10.69 1.19
C GLY A 577 22.52 11.23 -0.16
N LYS A 578 23.25 10.44 -0.95
CA LYS A 578 23.77 10.86 -2.26
C LYS A 578 22.94 10.32 -3.41
N GLN A 579 22.86 11.14 -4.46
CA GLN A 579 22.48 10.71 -5.80
C GLN A 579 23.73 10.69 -6.68
N ILE A 580 24.01 9.54 -7.28
CA ILE A 580 25.17 9.29 -8.13
C ILE A 580 24.65 9.02 -9.55
N THR A 581 25.24 9.67 -10.55
CA THR A 581 24.96 9.39 -11.95
C THR A 581 26.18 8.78 -12.63
N LEU A 582 25.95 7.75 -13.44
CA LEU A 582 26.88 7.14 -14.38
C LEU A 582 26.35 7.36 -15.78
N GLN A 583 27.10 8.08 -16.62
CA GLN A 583 26.71 8.41 -17.99
C GLN A 583 27.72 7.85 -18.98
N TYR A 584 27.22 7.29 -20.07
CA TYR A 584 28.04 6.80 -21.17
C TYR A 584 27.20 6.78 -22.44
N ASP A 585 27.89 6.70 -23.59
CA ASP A 585 27.23 6.53 -24.86
C ASP A 585 27.48 5.13 -25.38
N VAL A 586 26.46 4.54 -25.99
CA VAL A 586 26.58 3.26 -26.72
C VAL A 586 26.39 3.48 -28.21
N ALA A 587 27.12 2.73 -29.03
CA ALA A 587 26.94 2.70 -30.47
C ALA A 587 26.78 1.26 -30.97
N ALA A 588 25.68 0.99 -31.68
CA ALA A 588 25.41 -0.30 -32.29
C ALA A 588 26.35 -0.56 -33.48
N PRO A 589 26.80 -1.81 -33.71
CA PRO A 589 27.50 -2.20 -34.93
C PRO A 589 26.70 -1.89 -36.19
N ALA A 590 27.38 -1.62 -37.31
CA ALA A 590 26.69 -1.49 -38.59
C ALA A 590 26.01 -2.81 -38.98
N GLY A 591 24.74 -2.74 -39.38
CA GLY A 591 23.97 -3.91 -39.85
C GLY A 591 23.37 -4.79 -38.75
N SER A 592 23.49 -4.43 -37.47
CA SER A 592 22.80 -5.11 -36.37
C SER A 592 21.34 -4.64 -36.32
N ALA A 593 20.37 -5.52 -36.57
CA ALA A 593 18.95 -5.24 -36.33
C ALA A 593 18.46 -6.08 -35.14
N GLY A 594 17.46 -5.58 -34.41
CA GLY A 594 16.82 -6.32 -33.30
C GLY A 594 16.82 -5.57 -31.97
N SER A 595 16.43 -6.29 -30.92
CA SER A 595 16.38 -5.79 -29.53
C SER A 595 17.64 -6.18 -28.75
N TYR A 596 18.21 -5.21 -28.05
CA TYR A 596 19.50 -5.33 -27.37
C TYR A 596 19.35 -4.88 -25.91
N PRO A 597 19.27 -5.84 -24.96
CA PRO A 597 19.01 -5.54 -23.56
C PRO A 597 20.25 -5.01 -22.84
N PHE A 598 20.00 -4.19 -21.83
CA PHE A 598 20.94 -3.79 -20.79
C PHE A 598 20.65 -4.59 -19.52
N SER A 599 21.68 -4.79 -18.69
CA SER A 599 21.50 -5.24 -17.31
C SER A 599 22.34 -4.40 -16.38
N GLY A 600 21.77 -3.96 -15.26
CA GLY A 600 22.48 -3.14 -14.30
C GLY A 600 22.01 -3.42 -12.90
N ASN A 601 22.93 -3.34 -11.94
CA ASN A 601 22.64 -3.53 -10.53
C ASN A 601 23.47 -2.60 -9.64
N LEU A 602 22.92 -2.35 -8.45
CA LEU A 602 23.58 -1.69 -7.33
C LEU A 602 23.70 -2.70 -6.21
N VAL A 603 24.90 -2.85 -5.66
CA VAL A 603 25.16 -3.66 -4.48
C VAL A 603 25.62 -2.75 -3.35
N LEU A 604 24.94 -2.83 -2.21
CA LEU A 604 25.36 -2.21 -0.95
C LEU A 604 26.03 -3.30 -0.11
N ASP A 605 27.35 -3.22 0.11
CA ASP A 605 28.17 -4.25 0.78
C ASP A 605 27.77 -5.72 0.49
N SER A 606 26.97 -6.35 1.36
CA SER A 606 26.53 -7.76 1.25
C SER A 606 25.03 -7.95 0.94
N ASP A 607 24.33 -6.88 0.60
CA ASP A 607 22.90 -6.93 0.26
C ASP A 607 22.66 -7.60 -1.10
N THR A 608 21.44 -8.10 -1.27
CA THR A 608 20.93 -8.60 -2.54
C THR A 608 21.07 -7.51 -3.62
N PRO A 609 21.61 -7.81 -4.82
CA PRO A 609 21.77 -6.79 -5.86
C PRO A 609 20.44 -6.16 -6.28
N LEU A 610 20.38 -4.83 -6.23
CA LEU A 610 19.23 -4.05 -6.67
C LEU A 610 19.31 -3.80 -8.17
N ALA A 611 18.38 -4.36 -8.95
CA ALA A 611 18.34 -4.15 -10.40
C ALA A 611 17.92 -2.71 -10.78
N ALA A 612 18.46 -2.21 -11.89
CA ALA A 612 18.08 -0.91 -12.45
C ALA A 612 16.65 -0.95 -13.00
N ALA A 613 15.78 -0.07 -12.49
CA ALA A 613 14.46 0.18 -13.04
C ALA A 613 14.52 1.10 -14.28
N GLY A 614 13.42 1.20 -15.03
CA GLY A 614 13.33 2.09 -16.20
C GLY A 614 13.68 1.40 -17.52
N ALA A 615 14.32 2.13 -18.44
CA ALA A 615 14.64 1.61 -19.77
C ALA A 615 15.62 0.44 -19.67
N ASN A 616 15.34 -0.66 -20.39
CA ASN A 616 16.10 -1.90 -20.28
C ASN A 616 16.64 -2.41 -21.63
N ALA A 617 16.34 -1.74 -22.74
CA ALA A 617 16.82 -2.14 -24.06
C ALA A 617 16.88 -0.95 -25.02
N VAL A 618 17.73 -1.11 -26.03
CA VAL A 618 17.68 -0.35 -27.28
C VAL A 618 17.26 -1.27 -28.42
N TYR A 619 16.54 -0.72 -29.38
CA TYR A 619 16.05 -1.40 -30.57
C TYR A 619 16.73 -0.80 -31.78
N VAL A 620 17.45 -1.61 -32.53
CA VAL A 620 18.13 -1.16 -33.76
C VAL A 620 17.29 -1.56 -34.96
N LEU A 621 16.86 -0.56 -35.73
CA LEU A 621 16.08 -0.79 -36.93
C LEU A 621 16.95 -1.32 -38.08
N GLY A 622 16.36 -2.20 -38.89
CA GLY A 622 16.93 -2.68 -40.15
C GLY A 622 17.01 -1.59 -41.23
N ALA A 623 17.37 -1.97 -42.46
CA ALA A 623 17.48 -1.04 -43.57
C ALA A 623 16.17 -0.25 -43.81
N SER A 624 16.28 1.06 -43.96
CA SER A 624 15.13 1.92 -44.27
C SER A 624 14.53 1.60 -45.64
N GLN A 625 13.21 1.75 -45.75
CA GLN A 625 12.51 1.73 -47.03
C GLN A 625 13.00 2.86 -47.95
N THR A 626 12.75 2.71 -49.25
CA THR A 626 13.10 3.76 -50.22
C THR A 626 12.31 5.04 -49.90
N PRO A 627 12.94 6.23 -49.92
CA PRO A 627 12.24 7.48 -49.60
C PRO A 627 11.01 7.70 -50.49
N LEU A 628 9.86 8.01 -49.89
CA LEU A 628 8.62 8.36 -50.61
C LEU A 628 8.67 9.76 -51.25
N GLY A 629 9.65 10.58 -50.87
CA GLY A 629 9.73 11.97 -51.32
C GLY A 629 8.61 12.87 -50.74
N LYS A 630 8.04 12.47 -49.60
CA LYS A 630 6.97 13.16 -48.88
C LYS A 630 7.48 13.70 -47.55
N THR A 631 6.96 14.86 -47.14
CA THR A 631 7.31 15.51 -45.87
C THR A 631 6.16 15.45 -44.88
N MET A 632 6.41 14.96 -43.67
CA MET A 632 5.43 14.98 -42.58
C MET A 632 5.90 15.90 -41.45
N TYR A 633 5.01 16.79 -41.00
CA TYR A 633 5.26 17.56 -39.79
C TYR A 633 4.72 16.82 -38.58
N VAL A 634 5.55 16.63 -37.56
CA VAL A 634 5.18 15.93 -36.32
C VAL A 634 5.27 16.88 -35.15
N PHE A 635 4.13 17.13 -34.50
CA PHE A 635 4.04 17.89 -33.27
C PHE A 635 4.10 16.93 -32.09
N ARG A 636 4.99 17.20 -31.14
CA ARG A 636 5.23 16.37 -29.95
C ARG A 636 5.82 17.21 -28.83
N ASN A 637 5.79 16.69 -27.61
CA ASN A 637 6.59 17.27 -26.52
C ASN A 637 8.03 16.74 -26.61
N ILE A 638 8.96 17.58 -27.08
CA ILE A 638 10.35 17.18 -27.30
C ILE A 638 11.06 16.98 -25.97
N ALA A 639 10.74 17.77 -24.95
CA ALA A 639 11.35 17.65 -23.63
C ALA A 639 10.98 16.33 -22.94
N ALA A 640 9.74 15.86 -23.11
CA ALA A 640 9.29 14.59 -22.54
C ALA A 640 9.97 13.37 -23.21
N ASN A 641 10.33 13.50 -24.48
CA ASN A 641 10.98 12.50 -25.32
C ASN A 641 10.50 11.03 -25.14
N THR A 642 9.19 10.83 -25.08
CA THR A 642 8.59 9.54 -24.68
C THR A 642 8.94 8.40 -25.65
N PHE A 643 8.93 7.15 -25.17
CA PHE A 643 9.15 5.97 -26.02
C PHE A 643 8.16 5.88 -27.20
N PRO A 644 6.83 6.10 -27.02
CA PRO A 644 5.86 6.15 -28.12
C PRO A 644 6.23 7.15 -29.22
N ASP A 645 6.64 8.37 -28.84
CA ASP A 645 7.08 9.38 -29.81
C ASP A 645 8.32 8.91 -30.60
N GLN A 646 9.25 8.21 -29.95
CA GLN A 646 10.43 7.68 -30.63
C GLN A 646 10.04 6.58 -31.63
N VAL A 647 9.09 5.72 -31.27
CA VAL A 647 8.57 4.65 -32.13
C VAL A 647 7.86 5.23 -33.35
N ILE A 648 6.95 6.19 -33.18
CA ILE A 648 6.21 6.75 -34.32
C ILE A 648 7.13 7.50 -35.29
N LEU A 649 8.08 8.30 -34.80
CA LEU A 649 9.02 8.97 -35.68
C LEU A 649 9.88 7.97 -36.46
N ALA A 650 10.36 6.91 -35.78
CA ALA A 650 11.16 5.91 -36.43
C ALA A 650 10.35 5.10 -37.46
N TYR A 651 9.07 4.85 -37.19
CA TYR A 651 8.13 4.25 -38.13
C TYR A 651 7.92 5.13 -39.37
N LEU A 652 7.58 6.42 -39.19
CA LEU A 652 7.36 7.36 -40.28
C LEU A 652 8.59 7.51 -41.19
N GLU A 653 9.79 7.57 -40.61
CA GLU A 653 11.02 7.70 -41.40
C GLU A 653 11.48 6.38 -42.02
N SER A 654 11.55 5.30 -41.24
CA SER A 654 12.23 4.07 -41.67
C SER A 654 11.30 3.09 -42.37
N VAL A 655 10.02 3.03 -41.98
CA VAL A 655 9.02 2.16 -42.59
C VAL A 655 8.27 2.89 -43.69
N MET A 656 7.80 4.11 -43.43
CA MET A 656 7.09 4.87 -44.47
C MET A 656 8.04 5.63 -45.40
N GLY A 657 9.33 5.78 -45.08
CA GLY A 657 10.27 6.49 -45.97
C GLY A 657 9.98 7.99 -46.07
N LEU A 658 9.41 8.61 -45.03
CA LEU A 658 9.05 10.03 -45.00
C LEU A 658 10.22 10.88 -44.53
N HIS A 659 10.29 12.12 -45.03
CA HIS A 659 11.09 13.16 -44.41
C HIS A 659 10.28 13.79 -43.26
N VAL A 660 10.71 13.58 -42.02
CA VAL A 660 9.98 14.08 -40.85
C VAL A 660 10.62 15.37 -40.34
N VAL A 661 9.80 16.40 -40.17
CA VAL A 661 10.19 17.66 -39.50
C VAL A 661 9.42 17.74 -38.19
N GLN A 662 10.16 17.87 -37.09
CA GLN A 662 9.61 17.86 -35.74
C GLN A 662 9.37 19.28 -35.24
N PHE A 663 8.30 19.46 -34.46
CA PHE A 663 7.98 20.69 -33.77
C PHE A 663 7.62 20.39 -32.31
N ASP A 664 8.07 21.27 -31.43
CA ASP A 664 7.82 21.15 -30.00
C ASP A 664 6.52 21.83 -29.61
N ASP A 665 5.72 21.18 -28.77
CA ASP A 665 4.44 21.73 -28.34
C ASP A 665 4.58 22.99 -27.48
N THR A 666 5.71 23.14 -26.78
CA THR A 666 6.05 24.34 -26.00
C THR A 666 6.83 25.40 -26.79
N ASN A 667 7.06 25.19 -28.09
CA ASN A 667 7.89 26.05 -28.94
C ASN A 667 9.33 26.21 -28.45
N ALA A 668 9.95 25.10 -28.01
CA ALA A 668 11.38 25.10 -27.69
C ALA A 668 12.24 25.63 -28.85
N ALA A 669 13.33 26.31 -28.50
CA ALA A 669 14.25 26.90 -29.46
C ALA A 669 14.83 25.85 -30.42
N GLY A 670 14.73 26.09 -31.74
CA GLY A 670 15.13 25.16 -32.80
C GLY A 670 14.06 24.14 -33.21
N TYR A 671 12.92 24.11 -32.53
CA TYR A 671 11.75 23.28 -32.85
C TYR A 671 10.45 24.10 -32.79
N GLU A 672 10.54 25.40 -33.05
CA GLU A 672 9.40 26.31 -32.99
C GLU A 672 8.33 25.91 -34.00
N MET A 673 7.08 25.80 -33.55
CA MET A 673 5.99 25.49 -34.46
C MET A 673 5.89 26.58 -35.55
N PRO A 674 5.69 26.17 -36.81
CA PRO A 674 5.79 27.07 -37.96
C PRO A 674 4.60 28.06 -37.99
N ALA A 675 4.71 29.15 -38.74
CA ALA A 675 3.58 30.08 -38.90
C ALA A 675 2.40 29.44 -39.64
N ASP A 676 2.69 28.55 -40.59
CA ASP A 676 1.71 27.78 -41.36
C ASP A 676 2.25 26.38 -41.69
N LEU A 677 1.42 25.52 -42.30
CA LEU A 677 1.77 24.15 -42.64
C LEU A 677 2.16 23.96 -44.12
N SER A 678 2.47 25.04 -44.86
CA SER A 678 2.66 24.97 -46.32
C SER A 678 3.80 24.05 -46.75
N GLY A 679 4.82 23.85 -45.90
CA GLY A 679 6.01 23.04 -46.16
C GLY A 679 5.86 21.52 -45.98
N CYS A 680 4.68 21.02 -45.60
CA CYS A 680 4.44 19.58 -45.43
C CYS A 680 3.43 19.02 -46.45
N ASP A 681 3.38 17.70 -46.57
CA ASP A 681 2.32 16.96 -47.25
C ASP A 681 1.18 16.59 -46.30
N ALA A 682 1.48 16.29 -45.03
CA ALA A 682 0.53 16.00 -43.97
C ALA A 682 1.14 16.27 -42.58
N THR A 683 0.31 16.32 -41.54
CA THR A 683 0.76 16.48 -40.15
C THR A 683 0.24 15.38 -39.23
N TYR A 684 1.03 15.08 -38.20
CA TYR A 684 0.64 14.25 -37.07
C TYR A 684 0.79 15.04 -35.77
N VAL A 685 -0.25 15.02 -34.95
CA VAL A 685 -0.26 15.60 -33.60
C VAL A 685 -0.21 14.45 -32.61
N SER A 686 0.95 14.28 -31.98
CA SER A 686 1.18 13.23 -30.99
C SER A 686 0.31 13.42 -29.76
N GLU A 687 -0.05 12.31 -29.14
CA GLU A 687 -0.66 12.20 -27.81
C GLU A 687 0.19 12.80 -26.68
N SER A 688 1.44 13.18 -26.94
CA SER A 688 2.29 13.91 -25.99
C SER A 688 2.07 15.42 -26.01
N VAL A 689 1.28 15.94 -26.95
CA VAL A 689 1.02 17.38 -27.14
C VAL A 689 -0.07 17.86 -26.18
N GLY A 690 0.18 18.97 -25.48
CA GLY A 690 -0.91 19.67 -24.80
C GLY A 690 -1.92 20.23 -25.81
N SER A 691 -3.17 19.76 -25.82
CA SER A 691 -4.19 20.13 -26.81
C SER A 691 -4.32 21.65 -27.01
N GLY A 692 -4.33 22.42 -25.91
CA GLY A 692 -4.38 23.89 -25.95
C GLY A 692 -3.20 24.56 -26.65
N ASN A 693 -2.00 23.97 -26.60
CA ASN A 693 -0.81 24.53 -27.26
C ASN A 693 -0.95 24.47 -28.79
N PHE A 694 -1.45 23.34 -29.30
CA PHE A 694 -1.71 23.16 -30.73
C PHE A 694 -2.92 23.98 -31.20
N ALA A 695 -4.00 23.97 -30.41
CA ALA A 695 -5.22 24.73 -30.67
C ALA A 695 -4.97 26.22 -30.95
N ASN A 696 -4.12 26.85 -30.13
CA ASN A 696 -3.76 28.27 -30.22
C ASN A 696 -3.12 28.68 -31.55
N ARG A 697 -2.65 27.73 -32.37
CA ARG A 697 -2.10 28.02 -33.70
C ARG A 697 -3.15 28.15 -34.80
N LEU A 698 -4.39 27.72 -34.56
CA LEU A 698 -5.50 27.80 -35.51
C LEU A 698 -5.19 27.16 -36.88
N TYR A 699 -4.32 26.14 -36.92
CA TYR A 699 -3.99 25.45 -38.17
C TYR A 699 -5.23 24.81 -38.80
N HIS A 700 -6.16 24.31 -37.98
CA HIS A 700 -7.39 23.67 -38.44
C HIS A 700 -8.25 24.61 -39.30
N GLU A 701 -8.23 25.94 -39.06
CA GLU A 701 -8.96 26.95 -39.84
C GLU A 701 -8.23 27.42 -41.09
N THR A 702 -6.90 27.36 -41.09
CA THR A 702 -6.06 28.10 -42.04
C THR A 702 -5.38 27.22 -43.09
N THR A 703 -5.36 25.90 -42.90
CA THR A 703 -4.60 24.98 -43.75
C THR A 703 -5.46 24.00 -44.55
N GLU A 704 -5.10 23.84 -45.83
CA GLU A 704 -5.62 22.75 -46.65
C GLU A 704 -4.87 21.42 -46.44
N LYS A 705 -3.79 21.43 -45.65
CA LYS A 705 -2.99 20.23 -45.37
C LYS A 705 -3.76 19.28 -44.44
N PRO A 706 -3.65 17.96 -44.65
CA PRO A 706 -4.21 16.95 -43.76
C PRO A 706 -3.62 17.02 -42.36
N ILE A 707 -4.48 16.88 -41.34
CA ILE A 707 -4.09 16.80 -39.93
C ILE A 707 -4.58 15.47 -39.37
N VAL A 708 -3.65 14.65 -38.89
CA VAL A 708 -3.93 13.41 -38.14
C VAL A 708 -3.67 13.68 -36.67
N ILE A 709 -4.62 13.35 -35.79
CA ILE A 709 -4.47 13.52 -34.34
C ILE A 709 -4.44 12.16 -33.64
N GLY A 710 -3.43 11.96 -32.78
CA GLY A 710 -3.46 11.02 -31.66
C GLY A 710 -3.96 11.70 -30.39
N GLU A 711 -3.64 12.98 -30.16
CA GLU A 711 -4.22 13.75 -29.07
C GLU A 711 -5.72 14.02 -29.30
N ILE A 712 -6.59 13.18 -28.75
CA ILE A 712 -8.04 13.26 -28.96
C ILE A 712 -8.65 14.51 -28.34
N LEU A 713 -8.05 15.09 -27.29
CA LEU A 713 -8.54 16.33 -26.68
C LEU A 713 -8.37 17.54 -27.61
N ALA A 714 -7.59 17.41 -28.70
CA ALA A 714 -7.54 18.43 -29.76
C ALA A 714 -8.76 18.36 -30.70
N ALA A 715 -9.65 17.36 -30.56
CA ALA A 715 -10.82 17.21 -31.44
C ALA A 715 -11.80 18.39 -31.31
N ASP A 716 -11.89 19.03 -30.14
CA ASP A 716 -12.70 20.24 -29.91
C ASP A 716 -12.40 21.33 -30.94
N ASP A 717 -11.11 21.63 -31.12
CA ASP A 717 -10.66 22.65 -32.05
C ASP A 717 -10.73 22.15 -33.49
N ILE A 718 -10.29 20.91 -33.73
CA ILE A 718 -10.26 20.30 -35.07
C ILE A 718 -11.67 20.20 -35.69
N LEU A 719 -12.72 20.07 -34.87
CA LEU A 719 -14.12 19.94 -35.27
C LEU A 719 -14.97 21.20 -35.05
N TYR A 720 -14.35 22.34 -34.72
CA TYR A 720 -15.03 23.62 -34.49
C TYR A 720 -16.13 23.53 -33.43
N GLN A 721 -15.92 22.76 -32.37
CA GLN A 721 -16.90 22.52 -31.31
C GLN A 721 -16.24 22.48 -29.94
N PRO A 722 -16.34 23.58 -29.17
CA PRO A 722 -15.89 23.58 -27.79
C PRO A 722 -16.61 22.52 -26.96
N ASN A 723 -15.86 21.71 -26.22
CA ASN A 723 -16.36 20.60 -25.42
C ASN A 723 -17.12 19.56 -26.26
N VAL A 724 -16.64 19.22 -27.46
CA VAL A 724 -17.13 18.02 -28.15
C VAL A 724 -16.67 16.84 -27.29
N GLY A 725 -17.60 16.06 -26.73
CA GLY A 725 -17.28 15.13 -25.65
C GLY A 725 -16.10 14.23 -26.01
N THR A 726 -14.95 14.44 -25.38
CA THR A 726 -13.73 13.66 -25.60
C THR A 726 -13.31 13.01 -24.29
N GLY A 727 -12.65 11.86 -24.39
CA GLY A 727 -12.21 11.14 -23.19
C GLY A 727 -11.35 9.94 -23.53
N GLY A 728 -11.00 9.19 -22.48
CA GLY A 728 -10.24 7.95 -22.57
C GLY A 728 -11.05 6.79 -21.98
N ALA A 729 -11.05 5.64 -22.66
CA ALA A 729 -11.63 4.39 -22.16
C ALA A 729 -10.66 3.24 -22.35
N ASP A 730 -10.56 2.34 -21.38
CA ASP A 730 -9.67 1.18 -21.49
C ASP A 730 -10.24 0.15 -22.47
N GLY A 731 -9.44 -0.27 -23.44
CA GLY A 731 -9.84 -1.26 -24.43
C GLY A 731 -8.67 -1.88 -25.21
N ILE A 732 -8.98 -2.87 -26.05
CA ILE A 732 -8.02 -3.57 -26.91
C ILE A 732 -8.38 -3.57 -28.39
N ALA A 733 -9.59 -3.10 -28.73
CA ALA A 733 -10.20 -3.35 -30.03
C ALA A 733 -11.07 -2.19 -30.48
N LEU A 734 -11.25 -2.11 -31.80
CA LEU A 734 -12.15 -1.18 -32.49
C LEU A 734 -13.29 -1.98 -33.12
N ASP A 735 -14.50 -1.45 -33.14
CA ASP A 735 -15.61 -1.99 -33.93
C ASP A 735 -15.67 -1.26 -35.28
N ILE A 736 -15.23 -1.90 -36.37
CA ILE A 736 -15.20 -1.32 -37.71
C ILE A 736 -16.63 -1.24 -38.27
N VAL A 737 -17.11 -0.02 -38.51
CA VAL A 737 -18.48 0.26 -38.98
C VAL A 737 -18.56 0.65 -40.46
N ASP A 738 -17.44 1.09 -41.04
CA ASP A 738 -17.27 1.24 -42.49
C ASP A 738 -15.96 0.55 -42.90
N ASN A 739 -16.05 -0.46 -43.77
CA ASN A 739 -14.89 -1.15 -44.33
C ASN A 739 -14.69 -0.89 -45.84
N GLN A 740 -15.45 0.04 -46.41
CA GLN A 740 -15.31 0.50 -47.80
C GLN A 740 -14.38 1.72 -47.89
N HIS A 741 -14.22 2.47 -46.80
CA HIS A 741 -13.26 3.57 -46.74
C HIS A 741 -11.81 3.08 -46.92
N PRO A 742 -10.94 3.78 -47.68
CA PRO A 742 -9.56 3.35 -47.90
C PRO A 742 -8.73 3.09 -46.64
N ILE A 743 -9.04 3.80 -45.54
CA ILE A 743 -8.38 3.61 -44.24
C ILE A 743 -8.67 2.23 -43.64
N THR A 744 -9.90 1.74 -43.75
CA THR A 744 -10.36 0.47 -43.15
C THR A 744 -10.49 -0.65 -44.19
N GLN A 745 -10.14 -0.35 -45.44
CA GLN A 745 -10.24 -1.30 -46.54
C GLN A 745 -9.36 -2.54 -46.27
N GLY A 746 -9.98 -3.71 -46.40
CA GLY A 746 -9.31 -4.99 -46.13
C GLY A 746 -9.36 -5.44 -44.67
N PHE A 747 -10.16 -4.78 -43.83
CA PHE A 747 -10.64 -5.26 -42.54
C PHE A 747 -12.11 -5.71 -42.63
N PRO A 748 -12.53 -6.70 -41.83
CA PRO A 748 -13.95 -7.06 -41.73
C PRO A 748 -14.74 -5.96 -41.00
N LEU A 749 -16.05 -5.87 -41.28
CA LEU A 749 -16.96 -5.17 -40.37
C LEU A 749 -17.00 -5.93 -39.03
N GLY A 750 -17.10 -5.19 -37.92
CA GLY A 750 -17.08 -5.78 -36.58
C GLY A 750 -15.77 -5.53 -35.83
N VAL A 751 -15.63 -6.21 -34.69
CA VAL A 751 -14.53 -6.04 -33.75
C VAL A 751 -13.19 -6.51 -34.33
N VAL A 752 -12.22 -5.60 -34.37
CA VAL A 752 -10.81 -5.83 -34.74
C VAL A 752 -9.93 -5.48 -33.56
N GLN A 753 -9.13 -6.43 -33.10
CA GLN A 753 -8.18 -6.20 -32.02
C GLN A 753 -6.97 -5.44 -32.55
N VAL A 754 -6.63 -4.31 -31.92
CA VAL A 754 -5.52 -3.42 -32.31
C VAL A 754 -4.36 -3.42 -31.32
N TRP A 755 -4.59 -3.97 -30.12
CA TRP A 755 -3.58 -4.16 -29.08
C TRP A 755 -3.63 -5.54 -28.46
N PRO A 756 -2.49 -6.08 -28.01
CA PRO A 756 -2.46 -7.35 -27.27
C PRO A 756 -3.04 -7.23 -25.85
N ASN A 757 -2.98 -6.04 -25.23
CA ASN A 757 -3.40 -5.78 -23.85
C ASN A 757 -4.21 -4.50 -23.76
N SER A 758 -5.07 -4.40 -22.74
CA SER A 758 -5.95 -3.24 -22.53
C SER A 758 -5.15 -1.97 -22.26
N LEU A 759 -5.44 -0.91 -23.01
CA LEU A 759 -4.85 0.41 -22.87
C LEU A 759 -5.92 1.47 -23.04
N GLN A 760 -5.63 2.69 -22.58
CA GLN A 760 -6.52 3.82 -22.75
C GLN A 760 -6.64 4.20 -24.24
N MET A 761 -7.86 4.26 -24.74
CA MET A 761 -8.25 4.64 -26.11
C MET A 761 -8.91 6.01 -26.10
N GLY A 762 -8.41 6.91 -26.94
CA GLY A 762 -9.03 8.22 -27.15
C GLY A 762 -10.33 8.07 -27.93
N TYR A 763 -11.43 8.63 -27.42
CA TYR A 763 -12.72 8.60 -28.11
C TYR A 763 -13.33 10.00 -28.29
N LEU A 764 -14.23 10.08 -29.27
CA LEU A 764 -15.13 11.20 -29.53
C LEU A 764 -16.59 10.75 -29.32
N ASP A 765 -17.24 11.28 -28.28
CA ASP A 765 -18.66 11.09 -27.99
C ASP A 765 -19.53 11.90 -28.96
N ASN A 766 -20.54 11.24 -29.52
CA ASN A 766 -21.60 11.85 -30.33
C ASN A 766 -21.05 12.77 -31.44
N PRO A 767 -20.25 12.22 -32.38
CA PRO A 767 -19.56 13.00 -33.40
C PRO A 767 -20.54 13.89 -34.20
N PRO A 768 -20.20 15.17 -34.44
CA PRO A 768 -21.09 16.10 -35.14
C PRO A 768 -21.31 15.72 -36.60
N ALA A 769 -22.42 16.22 -37.17
CA ALA A 769 -22.71 16.01 -38.59
C ALA A 769 -21.55 16.55 -39.46
N GLY A 770 -21.14 15.74 -40.45
CA GLY A 770 -19.97 16.01 -41.30
C GLY A 770 -18.74 15.20 -40.92
N VAL A 771 -18.71 14.58 -39.73
CA VAL A 771 -17.70 13.57 -39.35
C VAL A 771 -18.12 12.20 -39.89
N HIS A 772 -17.24 11.56 -40.64
CA HIS A 772 -17.42 10.19 -41.11
C HIS A 772 -16.74 9.23 -40.13
N VAL A 773 -17.55 8.48 -39.38
CA VAL A 773 -17.08 7.50 -38.39
C VAL A 773 -16.74 6.19 -39.10
N LEU A 774 -15.51 5.72 -38.94
CA LEU A 774 -15.01 4.50 -39.55
C LEU A 774 -14.98 3.33 -38.55
N ALA A 775 -14.73 3.64 -37.27
CA ALA A 775 -14.79 2.66 -36.19
C ALA A 775 -15.24 3.27 -34.86
N THR A 776 -15.90 2.47 -34.02
CA THR A 776 -16.42 2.86 -32.71
C THR A 776 -15.85 1.99 -31.58
N GLU A 777 -16.13 2.39 -30.34
CA GLU A 777 -15.92 1.52 -29.17
C GLU A 777 -16.81 0.27 -29.29
N PRO A 778 -16.25 -0.95 -29.11
CA PRO A 778 -17.04 -2.18 -29.12
C PRO A 778 -18.21 -2.11 -28.13
N GLY A 779 -19.44 -2.25 -28.65
CA GLY A 779 -20.65 -2.19 -27.84
C GLY A 779 -21.18 -0.78 -27.55
N ASN A 780 -20.51 0.28 -28.03
CA ASN A 780 -20.94 1.65 -27.86
C ASN A 780 -20.82 2.46 -29.18
N PRO A 781 -21.89 2.50 -29.99
CA PRO A 781 -21.86 3.14 -31.31
C PRO A 781 -21.76 4.68 -31.25
N ASN A 782 -21.93 5.29 -30.08
CA ASN A 782 -21.87 6.74 -29.91
C ASN A 782 -20.43 7.24 -29.68
N ARG A 783 -19.48 6.34 -29.47
CA ARG A 783 -18.06 6.68 -29.26
C ARG A 783 -17.24 6.32 -30.47
N ALA A 784 -16.90 7.32 -31.28
CA ALA A 784 -16.01 7.16 -32.41
C ALA A 784 -14.55 7.05 -31.92
N LEU A 785 -13.87 6.00 -32.38
CA LEU A 785 -12.45 5.74 -32.10
C LEU A 785 -11.57 5.97 -33.33
N LEU A 786 -12.16 5.88 -34.53
CA LEU A 786 -11.51 6.23 -35.79
C LEU A 786 -12.49 6.97 -36.67
N TRP A 787 -12.13 8.17 -37.09
CA TRP A 787 -13.02 9.03 -37.87
C TRP A 787 -12.24 9.95 -38.80
N VAL A 788 -12.91 10.41 -39.87
CA VAL A 788 -12.36 11.32 -40.87
C VAL A 788 -13.36 12.43 -41.20
N VAL A 789 -12.84 13.63 -41.43
CA VAL A 789 -13.55 14.75 -42.05
C VAL A 789 -12.87 15.05 -43.37
N GLU A 790 -13.61 14.92 -44.46
CA GLU A 790 -13.09 15.12 -45.81
C GLU A 790 -12.85 16.60 -46.10
N LYS A 791 -11.89 16.88 -46.99
CA LYS A 791 -11.64 18.25 -47.46
C LYS A 791 -12.91 18.83 -48.10
N GLY A 792 -13.31 20.01 -47.64
CA GLY A 792 -14.52 20.70 -48.11
C GLY A 792 -15.82 20.18 -47.49
N ALA A 793 -15.77 19.24 -46.55
CA ALA A 793 -16.93 18.91 -45.73
C ALA A 793 -17.32 20.10 -44.83
N THR A 794 -18.58 20.14 -44.40
CA THR A 794 -19.06 21.13 -43.43
C THR A 794 -19.28 20.46 -42.09
N VAL A 795 -18.63 20.96 -41.04
CA VAL A 795 -18.81 20.52 -39.65
C VAL A 795 -19.20 21.74 -38.83
N ASN A 796 -20.30 21.66 -38.08
CA ASN A 796 -20.81 22.77 -37.25
C ASN A 796 -20.95 24.10 -38.00
N GLY A 797 -21.32 24.04 -39.28
CA GLY A 797 -21.50 25.22 -40.14
C GLY A 797 -20.20 25.85 -40.67
N GLN A 798 -19.04 25.27 -40.35
CA GLN A 798 -17.73 25.68 -40.87
C GLN A 798 -17.27 24.75 -41.99
N LEU A 799 -16.72 25.33 -43.05
CA LEU A 799 -16.09 24.57 -44.12
C LEU A 799 -14.71 24.12 -43.68
N VAL A 800 -14.45 22.81 -43.75
CA VAL A 800 -13.18 22.23 -43.34
C VAL A 800 -12.18 22.36 -44.51
N PRO A 801 -11.11 23.18 -44.40
CA PRO A 801 -10.25 23.53 -45.54
C PRO A 801 -9.34 22.37 -46.01
N GLY A 802 -9.03 21.43 -45.12
CA GLY A 802 -8.21 20.26 -45.39
C GLY A 802 -8.67 19.05 -44.58
N MET A 803 -8.27 17.84 -44.97
CA MET A 803 -8.69 16.61 -44.30
C MET A 803 -8.32 16.60 -42.81
N ARG A 804 -9.18 16.04 -41.95
CA ARG A 804 -8.91 15.82 -40.51
C ARG A 804 -9.17 14.35 -40.18
N ILE A 805 -8.26 13.71 -39.46
CA ILE A 805 -8.41 12.31 -39.04
C ILE A 805 -8.12 12.22 -37.55
N GLY A 806 -9.04 11.63 -36.79
CA GLY A 806 -8.81 11.25 -35.39
C GLY A 806 -8.62 9.74 -35.26
N ALA A 807 -7.56 9.34 -34.57
CA ALA A 807 -7.26 7.95 -34.25
C ALA A 807 -7.37 7.70 -32.75
N TRP A 808 -7.55 6.44 -32.37
CA TRP A 808 -7.79 5.98 -31.00
C TRP A 808 -6.54 6.00 -30.10
N ILE A 809 -5.38 6.38 -30.65
CA ILE A 809 -4.09 6.31 -29.99
C ILE A 809 -4.04 7.30 -28.83
N GLN A 810 -3.75 6.82 -27.62
CA GLN A 810 -3.54 7.68 -26.45
C GLN A 810 -2.39 7.11 -25.60
N LEU A 811 -1.72 7.97 -24.83
CA LEU A 811 -0.60 7.62 -23.94
C LEU A 811 0.51 6.80 -24.64
N ASN A 812 0.56 5.48 -24.40
CA ASN A 812 1.58 4.59 -24.97
C ASN A 812 1.09 3.81 -26.20
N GLY A 813 -0.09 4.16 -26.71
CA GLY A 813 -0.86 3.36 -27.65
C GLY A 813 -0.13 3.01 -28.94
N PHE A 814 0.64 3.93 -29.52
CA PHE A 814 1.32 3.64 -30.80
C PHE A 814 2.38 2.53 -30.65
N SER A 815 3.16 2.57 -29.57
CA SER A 815 4.23 1.58 -29.30
C SER A 815 3.72 0.16 -28.97
N ALA A 816 2.42 0.03 -28.66
CA ALA A 816 1.80 -1.22 -28.27
C ALA A 816 0.99 -1.89 -29.39
N LEU A 817 0.87 -1.27 -30.57
CA LEU A 817 0.07 -1.78 -31.69
C LEU A 817 0.46 -3.20 -32.06
N ASN A 818 -0.54 -4.07 -32.23
CA ASN A 818 -0.34 -5.36 -32.88
C ASN A 818 -0.27 -5.16 -34.41
N ALA A 819 -0.12 -6.25 -35.17
CA ALA A 819 -0.04 -6.21 -36.62
C ALA A 819 -1.24 -5.50 -37.30
N ASP A 820 -2.47 -5.74 -36.80
CA ASP A 820 -3.69 -5.13 -37.35
C ASP A 820 -3.79 -3.64 -37.00
N GLY A 821 -3.49 -3.25 -35.76
CA GLY A 821 -3.45 -1.86 -35.34
C GLY A 821 -2.40 -1.05 -36.11
N LEU A 822 -1.23 -1.63 -36.35
CA LEU A 822 -0.18 -1.00 -37.14
C LEU A 822 -0.58 -0.86 -38.60
N ARG A 823 -1.23 -1.87 -39.17
CA ARG A 823 -1.76 -1.82 -40.53
C ARG A 823 -2.84 -0.74 -40.69
N LEU A 824 -3.74 -0.59 -39.71
CA LEU A 824 -4.70 0.52 -39.69
C LEU A 824 -4.01 1.89 -39.63
N MET A 825 -3.03 2.07 -38.74
CA MET A 825 -2.27 3.33 -38.67
C MET A 825 -1.47 3.62 -39.95
N ASN A 826 -0.92 2.59 -40.60
CA ASN A 826 -0.30 2.72 -41.92
C ASN A 826 -1.29 3.31 -42.94
N GLN A 827 -2.51 2.78 -42.96
CA GLN A 827 -3.55 3.23 -43.87
C GLN A 827 -4.03 4.65 -43.54
N VAL A 828 -4.12 5.02 -42.25
CA VAL A 828 -4.39 6.40 -41.81
C VAL A 828 -3.36 7.37 -42.39
N PHE A 829 -2.06 7.11 -42.19
CA PHE A 829 -1.02 7.99 -42.68
C PHE A 829 -0.96 8.01 -44.21
N SER A 830 -1.10 6.86 -44.86
CA SER A 830 -1.07 6.75 -46.32
C SER A 830 -2.23 7.50 -46.97
N TYR A 831 -3.43 7.43 -46.37
CA TYR A 831 -4.59 8.18 -46.81
C TYR A 831 -4.38 9.68 -46.67
N ALA A 832 -3.86 10.14 -45.52
CA ALA A 832 -3.52 11.54 -45.31
C ALA A 832 -2.47 12.04 -46.33
N LEU A 833 -1.50 11.21 -46.69
CA LEU A 833 -0.45 11.57 -47.66
C LEU A 833 -0.89 11.47 -49.13
N GLY A 834 -2.06 10.88 -49.41
CA GLY A 834 -2.53 10.62 -50.76
C GLY A 834 -1.68 9.59 -51.52
N VAL A 835 -1.15 8.59 -50.81
CA VAL A 835 -0.31 7.50 -51.37
C VAL A 835 -0.94 6.13 -51.10
N ALA A 836 -0.52 5.12 -51.85
CA ALA A 836 -0.92 3.74 -51.55
C ALA A 836 -0.30 3.28 -50.21
N PRO A 837 -1.00 2.45 -49.41
CA PRO A 837 -0.45 1.85 -48.20
C PRO A 837 0.90 1.18 -48.47
N VAL A 838 1.89 1.50 -47.64
CA VAL A 838 3.23 0.90 -47.73
C VAL A 838 3.14 -0.53 -47.21
N ALA A 839 3.81 -1.48 -47.88
CA ALA A 839 3.92 -2.84 -47.36
C ALA A 839 4.61 -2.80 -46.00
N VAL A 840 3.87 -3.17 -44.95
CA VAL A 840 4.41 -3.27 -43.60
C VAL A 840 4.90 -4.71 -43.45
N ASP A 841 6.07 -5.02 -44.01
CA ASP A 841 6.79 -6.22 -43.60
C ASP A 841 7.07 -6.03 -42.11
N GLU A 842 6.47 -6.88 -41.27
CA GLU A 842 6.43 -6.84 -39.80
C GLU A 842 7.44 -5.87 -39.18
N PHE A 843 7.03 -4.60 -38.98
CA PHE A 843 7.68 -3.71 -38.03
C PHE A 843 7.27 -4.17 -36.64
N MET A 844 7.74 -5.35 -36.27
CA MET A 844 7.59 -5.89 -34.94
C MET A 844 8.82 -5.41 -34.18
N LEU A 845 8.62 -4.47 -33.26
CA LEU A 845 9.60 -4.15 -32.22
C LEU A 845 9.76 -5.31 -31.21
N TYR A 846 9.29 -6.52 -31.56
CA TYR A 846 9.20 -7.70 -30.71
C TYR A 846 9.68 -8.94 -31.44
#